data_AF-A0A9P6CU75-F1
#
_entry.id   AF-A0A9P6CU75-F1
#
_cell.length_a   1.000
_cell.length_b   1.000
_cell.length_c   1.000
_cell.angle_alpha   90.00
_cell.angle_beta   90.00
_cell.angle_gamma   90.00
#
_symmetry.space_group_name_H-M   'P 1'
#
loop_
_entity.id
_entity.type
_entity.pdbx_description
1 polymer ?
#
loop_
_entity_poly.entity_id
_entity_poly.type
_entity_poly.pdbx_seq_one_letter_code
_entity_poly.pdbx_strand_id
1 'polypeptide(L)'
;MSGLLNISDASDCFTAQTIPELYGNDFLNPDVGGLAVAMSTILLRWGDNADVQTTIIMLLTQVYPVILATATSINTRNLSLFDAHFAIVATASPVSIYLVYSSFRDFIGLPSSLFNKLTHGKKVIRLLGLTLPIIWTTINILISFSPRAFRNSPQNCQKISFVEWIQYQTLSNFVGILDIMGQRDLWNDLNGRGGLGTLALITMWIWAIYMVYHRYDIVDEMRFRRQNQIEQINDFKKKALNSGDSPKSIVVFLHHFRRAIFPLCNLVCSSWNVITSSHPWMIFAIIMFLHWSWILGLQKGMLIERYQLSYGQILSLFSVILPLASVARLLLKRREDFTDFICNLWPSFLRGLRFLVTKKNPYLGRMFTIWVVSTTADIFWIIGYVDGGSKPNPRTPVNDPHKAWKPYSISSPLFAPFAALPLAQQWQWTHFCDSFAGEVELQGVTNPFQTPLAHFHYPHAANDDVRKNLQYDYALVRNDSAAGLIQDFIYAGPFNTLAALPEVLTVSYNLADHTFSVYCLYTSSKAVPCATGSYTTSPYLSFIIHIADTDEEIRLRAQDKEWGFSNDAPSFVLKFEDAGGQLGDIDLQSAVTKRSHCEILKICASSGAPDIATLVPLGIVLMTQDEYSQYCLLPRLYSV
;
A
#
# COMPACT_ATOMS: atom_id res chain seq x y z
N MET A 1 -10.67 14.56 -28.47
CA MET A 1 -10.07 14.82 -27.14
C MET A 1 -8.84 13.94 -26.98
N SER A 2 -7.77 14.26 -27.71
CA SER A 2 -6.57 13.42 -27.89
C SER A 2 -5.32 14.20 -27.48
N GLY A 3 -5.34 14.73 -26.26
CA GLY A 3 -4.30 15.60 -25.71
C GLY A 3 -4.18 15.47 -24.18
N LEU A 4 -4.26 14.25 -23.65
CA LEU A 4 -3.95 13.97 -22.25
C LEU A 4 -2.49 13.48 -22.15
N LEU A 5 -1.65 14.43 -21.75
CA LEU A 5 -0.42 14.37 -20.93
C LEU A 5 0.38 13.05 -20.90
N ASN A 6 1.64 13.13 -21.37
CA ASN A 6 2.71 12.15 -21.12
C ASN A 6 3.15 12.24 -19.64
N ILE A 7 2.49 11.49 -18.75
CA ILE A 7 2.80 11.45 -17.30
C ILE A 7 4.03 10.54 -17.00
N SER A 8 4.58 9.85 -18.01
CA SER A 8 5.72 8.92 -17.85
C SER A 8 6.97 9.59 -17.28
N ASP A 9 7.37 10.74 -17.83
CA ASP A 9 8.65 11.39 -17.51
C ASP A 9 8.68 11.98 -16.08
N ALA A 10 7.51 12.35 -15.54
CA ALA A 10 7.39 12.78 -14.15
C ALA A 10 7.52 11.58 -13.19
N SER A 11 7.03 10.41 -13.58
CA SER A 11 7.04 9.21 -12.74
C SER A 11 8.47 8.72 -12.44
N ASP A 12 9.42 8.86 -13.39
CA ASP A 12 10.80 8.40 -13.22
C ASP A 12 11.58 9.23 -12.18
N CYS A 13 11.40 10.56 -12.19
CA CYS A 13 12.01 11.45 -11.20
C CYS A 13 11.50 11.15 -9.78
N PHE A 14 10.23 10.82 -9.62
CA PHE A 14 9.64 10.49 -8.33
C PHE A 14 9.96 9.06 -7.88
N THR A 15 10.08 8.13 -8.82
CA THR A 15 10.55 6.76 -8.55
C THR A 15 11.99 6.79 -8.03
N ALA A 16 12.84 7.62 -8.63
CA ALA A 16 14.20 7.85 -8.16
C ALA A 16 14.31 8.51 -6.78
N GLN A 17 13.23 9.14 -6.29
CA GLN A 17 13.14 9.68 -4.92
C GLN A 17 12.73 8.63 -3.88
N THR A 18 12.12 7.52 -4.30
CA THR A 18 11.39 6.62 -3.41
C THR A 18 11.91 5.19 -3.38
N ILE A 19 12.58 4.72 -4.45
CA ILE A 19 13.12 3.35 -4.53
C ILE A 19 14.62 3.34 -4.23
N PRO A 20 15.04 2.86 -3.05
CA PRO A 20 16.44 2.89 -2.65
C PRO A 20 17.33 1.93 -3.44
N GLU A 21 16.84 0.73 -3.78
CA GLU A 21 17.62 -0.33 -4.43
C GLU A 21 18.15 0.06 -5.82
N LEU A 22 17.43 0.90 -6.56
CA LEU A 22 17.83 1.32 -7.91
C LEU A 22 18.64 2.61 -7.95
N TYR A 23 18.46 3.51 -6.97
CA TYR A 23 18.92 4.90 -7.09
C TYR A 23 19.68 5.45 -5.87
N GLY A 24 19.85 4.66 -4.80
CA GLY A 24 20.68 5.01 -3.65
C GLY A 24 22.18 5.00 -3.97
N ASN A 25 22.97 5.80 -3.26
CA ASN A 25 24.43 5.81 -3.45
C ASN A 25 25.15 4.65 -2.74
N ASP A 26 24.54 4.08 -1.68
CA ASP A 26 25.07 3.02 -0.82
C ASP A 26 23.91 2.38 -0.01
N PHE A 27 24.19 1.32 0.76
CA PHE A 27 23.28 0.72 1.75
C PHE A 27 22.60 1.79 2.62
N LEU A 28 21.26 1.78 2.70
CA LEU A 28 20.45 2.68 3.53
C LEU A 28 20.85 2.70 5.01
N ASN A 29 21.46 3.80 5.43
CA ASN A 29 21.83 3.95 6.82
C ASN A 29 20.59 4.17 7.72
N PRO A 30 20.30 3.32 8.72
CA PRO A 30 19.23 3.52 9.70
C PRO A 30 19.21 4.92 10.36
N ASP A 31 18.09 5.66 10.25
CA ASP A 31 17.88 6.94 10.96
C ASP A 31 17.48 6.70 12.42
N VAL A 32 18.46 6.33 13.23
CA VAL A 32 18.28 6.18 14.69
C VAL A 32 17.96 7.54 15.34
N GLY A 33 18.46 8.64 14.77
CA GLY A 33 18.14 9.99 15.22
C GLY A 33 16.63 10.25 15.19
N GLY A 34 15.91 9.62 14.27
CA GLY A 34 14.47 9.73 14.23
C GLY A 34 13.76 9.14 15.46
N LEU A 35 14.24 8.01 15.98
CA LEU A 35 13.71 7.39 17.20
C LEU A 35 13.81 8.33 18.42
N ALA A 36 14.88 9.11 18.53
CA ALA A 36 15.04 10.13 19.59
C ALA A 36 13.98 11.22 19.49
N VAL A 37 13.71 11.68 18.27
CA VAL A 37 12.70 12.69 18.00
C VAL A 37 11.31 12.17 18.35
N ALA A 38 11.01 10.89 18.09
CA ALA A 38 9.74 10.31 18.49
C ALA A 38 9.50 10.38 20.01
N MET A 39 10.50 10.01 20.81
CA MET A 39 10.42 10.05 22.28
C MET A 39 10.34 11.47 22.84
N SER A 40 10.87 12.45 22.11
CA SER A 40 10.88 13.87 22.50
C SER A 40 9.48 14.53 22.55
N THR A 41 8.48 13.97 21.86
CA THR A 41 7.10 14.49 21.90
C THR A 41 6.47 14.43 23.30
N ILE A 42 6.74 13.35 24.02
CA ILE A 42 6.26 13.12 25.39
C ILE A 42 6.81 14.22 26.31
N LEU A 43 8.08 14.59 26.13
CA LEU A 43 8.73 15.68 26.86
C LEU A 43 8.13 17.05 26.53
N LEU A 44 7.79 17.33 25.27
CA LEU A 44 7.19 18.63 24.92
C LEU A 44 5.83 18.86 25.58
N ARG A 45 5.05 17.80 25.80
CA ARG A 45 3.75 17.91 26.43
C ARG A 45 3.83 17.96 27.95
N TRP A 46 4.55 17.03 28.56
CA TRP A 46 4.53 16.81 30.02
C TRP A 46 5.82 17.22 30.73
N GLY A 47 6.88 17.53 29.99
CA GLY A 47 8.15 17.98 30.54
C GLY A 47 8.01 19.33 31.23
N ASP A 48 8.85 19.51 32.24
CA ASP A 48 9.03 20.79 32.92
C ASP A 48 9.69 21.78 31.95
N ASN A 49 9.60 23.09 32.23
CA ASN A 49 10.07 24.14 31.32
C ASN A 49 11.55 23.96 30.89
N ALA A 50 12.40 23.43 31.78
CA ALA A 50 13.80 23.15 31.50
C ALA A 50 14.01 21.98 30.50
N ASP A 51 13.17 20.93 30.61
CA ASP A 51 13.24 19.77 29.73
C ASP A 51 12.73 20.13 28.33
N VAL A 52 11.67 20.93 28.25
CA VAL A 52 11.13 21.44 26.98
C VAL A 52 12.17 22.28 26.25
N GLN A 53 12.85 23.18 26.96
CA GLN A 53 13.92 24.01 26.38
C GLN A 53 15.05 23.14 25.80
N THR A 54 15.55 22.19 26.60
CA THR A 54 16.63 21.28 26.19
C THR A 54 16.23 20.46 24.97
N THR A 55 15.00 19.94 24.98
CA THR A 55 14.45 19.13 23.90
C THR A 55 14.37 19.90 22.58
N ILE A 56 13.88 21.15 22.61
CA ILE A 56 13.79 21.98 21.40
C ILE A 56 15.18 22.35 20.86
N ILE A 57 16.13 22.68 21.74
CA ILE A 57 17.51 22.96 21.33
C ILE A 57 18.12 21.73 20.67
N MET A 58 17.96 20.56 21.29
CA MET A 58 18.46 19.31 20.74
C MET A 58 17.86 18.97 19.37
N LEU A 59 16.54 19.12 19.22
CA LEU A 59 15.85 18.95 17.93
C LEU A 59 16.44 19.88 16.86
N LEU A 60 16.62 21.16 17.19
CA LEU A 60 17.19 22.14 16.26
C LEU A 60 18.64 21.81 15.90
N THR A 61 19.44 21.36 16.87
CA THR A 61 20.82 20.91 16.63
C THR A 61 20.92 19.59 15.88
N GLN A 62 19.84 18.84 15.73
CA GLN A 62 19.78 17.66 14.87
C GLN A 62 19.32 18.03 13.46
N VAL A 63 18.23 18.79 13.36
CA VAL A 63 17.60 19.16 12.09
C VAL A 63 18.51 20.04 11.24
N TYR A 64 19.11 21.08 11.81
CA TYR A 64 19.90 22.04 11.03
C TYR A 64 21.20 21.46 10.48
N PRO A 65 21.97 20.65 11.23
CA PRO A 65 23.14 19.99 10.67
C PRO A 65 22.82 18.99 9.56
N VAL A 66 21.72 18.23 9.65
CA VAL A 66 21.29 17.35 8.55
C VAL A 66 20.98 18.19 7.32
N ILE A 67 20.19 19.25 7.46
CA ILE A 67 19.90 20.19 6.38
C ILE A 67 21.17 20.80 5.77
N LEU A 68 22.13 21.21 6.61
CA LEU A 68 23.38 21.79 6.16
C LEU A 68 24.25 20.76 5.44
N ALA A 69 24.33 19.52 5.94
CA ALA A 69 25.02 18.42 5.31
C ALA A 69 24.39 18.05 3.96
N THR A 70 23.06 18.05 3.86
CA THR A 70 22.34 17.88 2.59
C THR A 70 22.69 19.00 1.62
N ALA A 71 22.66 20.26 2.08
CA ALA A 71 22.99 21.42 1.24
C ALA A 71 24.45 21.41 0.75
N THR A 72 25.41 21.06 1.61
CA THR A 72 26.82 20.93 1.20
C THR A 72 27.03 19.76 0.26
N SER A 73 26.35 18.63 0.47
CA SER A 73 26.43 17.44 -0.40
C SER A 73 25.79 17.66 -1.77
N ILE A 74 24.74 18.48 -1.84
CA ILE A 74 24.17 18.96 -3.11
C ILE A 74 25.22 19.76 -3.89
N ASN A 75 25.97 20.64 -3.21
CA ASN A 75 26.99 21.45 -3.86
C ASN A 75 28.16 20.62 -4.41
N THR A 76 28.50 19.51 -3.76
CA THR A 76 29.55 18.58 -4.21
C THR A 76 29.09 17.58 -5.27
N ARG A 77 27.79 17.57 -5.64
CA ARG A 77 27.16 16.66 -6.62
C ARG A 77 27.28 15.17 -6.28
N ASN A 78 27.61 14.84 -5.03
CA ASN A 78 27.77 13.47 -4.59
C ASN A 78 26.50 12.88 -3.97
N LEU A 79 25.44 13.68 -3.81
CA LEU A 79 24.18 13.23 -3.20
C LEU A 79 23.23 12.60 -4.24
N SER A 80 22.65 11.45 -3.91
CA SER A 80 21.60 10.85 -4.72
C SER A 80 20.27 11.59 -4.51
N LEU A 81 19.34 11.39 -5.44
CA LEU A 81 18.00 11.98 -5.38
C LEU A 81 17.21 11.43 -4.18
N PHE A 82 17.35 10.12 -3.92
CA PHE A 82 16.77 9.42 -2.78
C PHE A 82 17.32 9.96 -1.45
N ASP A 83 18.63 10.06 -1.28
CA ASP A 83 19.26 10.51 -0.02
C ASP A 83 18.84 11.94 0.34
N ALA A 84 18.68 12.80 -0.68
CA ALA A 84 18.20 14.16 -0.50
C ALA A 84 16.74 14.20 -0.05
N HIS A 85 15.88 13.37 -0.66
CA HIS A 85 14.47 13.26 -0.28
C HIS A 85 14.33 12.70 1.14
N PHE A 86 15.08 11.65 1.44
CA PHE A 86 15.13 11.02 2.76
C PHE A 86 15.55 12.02 3.84
N ALA A 87 16.59 12.82 3.61
CA ALA A 87 17.04 13.83 4.56
C ALA A 87 15.96 14.90 4.86
N ILE A 88 15.18 15.33 3.86
CA ILE A 88 14.04 16.22 4.08
C ILE A 88 12.98 15.52 4.94
N VAL A 89 12.59 14.29 4.60
CA VAL A 89 11.55 13.54 5.33
C VAL A 89 11.97 13.28 6.78
N ALA A 90 13.25 12.95 7.02
CA ALA A 90 13.81 12.77 8.35
C ALA A 90 13.75 14.06 9.19
N THR A 91 14.06 15.21 8.56
CA THR A 91 14.01 16.51 9.27
C THR A 91 12.60 17.06 9.47
N ALA A 92 11.65 16.68 8.62
CA ALA A 92 10.23 17.03 8.68
C ALA A 92 9.44 16.15 9.68
N SER A 93 10.06 15.77 10.79
CA SER A 93 9.41 15.00 11.86
C SER A 93 8.14 15.70 12.39
N PRO A 94 7.19 14.96 13.00
CA PRO A 94 5.99 15.60 13.56
C PRO A 94 6.31 16.61 14.67
N VAL A 95 7.45 16.45 15.36
CA VAL A 95 7.96 17.42 16.34
C VAL A 95 8.42 18.71 15.67
N SER A 96 9.18 18.60 14.57
CA SER A 96 9.60 19.74 13.77
C SER A 96 8.38 20.50 13.23
N ILE A 97 7.38 19.79 12.73
CA ILE A 97 6.10 20.39 12.28
C ILE A 97 5.38 21.09 13.43
N TYR A 98 5.35 20.49 14.62
CA TYR A 98 4.78 21.14 15.81
C TYR A 98 5.54 22.41 16.22
N LEU A 99 6.86 22.43 16.10
CA LEU A 99 7.70 23.61 16.33
C LEU A 99 7.39 24.70 15.29
N VAL A 100 7.31 24.35 14.00
CA VAL A 100 6.90 25.28 12.92
C VAL A 100 5.55 25.91 13.23
N TYR A 101 4.54 25.09 13.52
CA TYR A 101 3.19 25.53 13.86
C TYR A 101 3.19 26.46 15.07
N SER A 102 3.90 26.07 16.13
CA SER A 102 4.03 26.87 17.36
C SER A 102 4.73 28.20 17.12
N SER A 103 5.73 28.23 16.23
CA SER A 103 6.51 29.43 15.89
C SER A 103 5.70 30.38 15.03
N PHE A 104 4.92 29.84 14.08
CA PHE A 104 3.98 30.61 13.28
C PHE A 104 2.89 31.25 14.15
N ARG A 105 2.29 30.50 15.08
CA ARG A 105 1.30 31.03 16.03
C ARG A 105 1.84 32.17 16.88
N ASP A 106 3.03 31.97 17.45
CA ASP A 106 3.68 32.97 18.29
C ASP A 106 4.08 34.22 17.46
N PHE A 107 4.47 34.04 16.19
CA PHE A 107 4.73 35.14 15.26
C PHE A 107 3.50 36.00 14.97
N ILE A 108 2.33 35.38 14.82
CA ILE A 108 1.05 36.11 14.62
C ILE A 108 0.42 36.60 15.94
N GLY A 109 1.13 36.49 17.06
CA GLY A 109 0.69 36.95 18.37
C GLY A 109 -0.38 36.08 19.03
N LEU A 110 -0.57 34.85 18.56
CA LEU A 110 -1.46 33.89 19.21
C LEU A 110 -0.74 33.13 20.32
N PRO A 111 -1.42 32.81 21.44
CA PRO A 111 -0.82 32.02 22.50
C PRO A 111 -0.42 30.65 21.97
N SER A 112 0.79 30.23 22.34
CA SER A 112 1.38 28.93 22.02
C SER A 112 1.87 28.28 23.30
N SER A 113 1.38 27.08 23.59
CA SER A 113 1.77 26.35 24.81
C SER A 113 3.27 26.08 24.85
N LEU A 114 3.91 25.84 23.69
CA LEU A 114 5.35 25.62 23.59
C LEU A 114 6.13 26.89 23.97
N PHE A 115 5.79 28.04 23.37
CA PHE A 115 6.51 29.29 23.61
C PHE A 115 6.25 29.89 24.99
N ASN A 116 5.15 29.52 25.64
CA ASN A 116 4.92 29.85 27.05
C ASN A 116 5.87 29.11 27.99
N LYS A 117 6.24 27.86 27.64
CA LYS A 117 7.16 27.04 28.44
C LYS A 117 8.64 27.33 28.19
N LEU A 118 8.99 27.90 27.04
CA LEU A 118 10.38 28.30 26.75
C LEU A 118 10.83 29.39 27.74
N THR A 119 12.03 29.25 28.29
CA THR A 119 12.57 30.20 29.28
C THR A 119 13.44 31.26 28.63
N HIS A 120 14.26 30.87 27.65
CA HIS A 120 15.23 31.75 26.98
C HIS A 120 15.23 31.55 25.47
N GLY A 121 15.78 32.51 24.71
CA GLY A 121 16.01 32.33 23.27
C GLY A 121 14.75 32.27 22.39
N LYS A 122 13.58 32.67 22.89
CA LYS A 122 12.29 32.58 22.16
C LYS A 122 12.37 33.18 20.75
N LYS A 123 13.01 34.35 20.60
CA LYS A 123 13.17 35.00 19.29
C LYS A 123 13.94 34.14 18.30
N VAL A 124 15.04 33.52 18.74
CA VAL A 124 15.89 32.67 17.91
C VAL A 124 15.17 31.38 17.55
N ILE A 125 14.55 30.71 18.52
CA ILE A 125 13.77 29.48 18.28
C ILE A 125 12.60 29.75 17.33
N ARG A 126 11.91 30.88 17.49
CA ARG A 126 10.83 31.31 16.57
C ARG A 126 11.35 31.51 15.16
N LEU A 127 12.48 32.21 15.01
CA LEU A 127 13.10 32.44 13.71
C LEU A 127 13.50 31.12 13.05
N LEU A 128 14.20 30.25 13.79
CA LEU A 128 14.61 28.94 13.30
C LEU A 128 13.43 28.03 12.97
N GLY A 129 12.34 28.08 13.73
CA GLY A 129 11.11 27.35 13.42
C GLY A 129 10.42 27.87 12.16
N LEU A 130 10.40 29.18 11.94
CA LEU A 130 9.81 29.79 10.74
C LEU A 130 10.63 29.58 9.47
N THR A 131 11.94 29.36 9.58
CA THR A 131 12.82 29.12 8.43
C THR A 131 12.76 27.68 7.93
N LEU A 132 12.36 26.70 8.76
CA LEU A 132 12.28 25.29 8.35
C LEU A 132 11.40 25.04 7.12
N PRO A 133 10.15 25.53 7.03
CA PRO A 133 9.31 25.29 5.86
C PRO A 133 9.89 25.89 4.58
N ILE A 134 10.55 27.05 4.71
CA ILE A 134 11.23 27.72 3.58
C ILE A 134 12.36 26.82 3.08
N ILE A 135 13.18 26.28 3.99
CA ILE A 135 14.29 25.40 3.65
C ILE A 135 13.78 24.09 3.05
N TRP A 136 12.82 23.41 3.70
CA TRP A 136 12.23 22.18 3.18
C TRP A 136 11.65 22.36 1.78
N THR A 137 10.90 23.44 1.56
CA THR A 137 10.34 23.76 0.24
C THR A 137 11.44 24.04 -0.78
N THR A 138 12.48 24.78 -0.39
CA THR A 138 13.61 25.09 -1.28
C THR A 138 14.36 23.82 -1.70
N ILE A 139 14.69 22.93 -0.76
CA ILE A 139 15.38 21.67 -1.08
C ILE A 139 14.46 20.75 -1.89
N ASN A 140 13.16 20.68 -1.58
CA ASN A 140 12.21 19.87 -2.36
C ASN A 140 12.06 20.38 -3.81
N ILE A 141 12.00 21.70 -4.02
CA ILE A 141 12.04 22.32 -5.34
C ILE A 141 13.37 21.99 -6.03
N LEU A 142 14.51 22.09 -5.34
CA LEU A 142 15.81 21.73 -5.91
C LEU A 142 15.84 20.25 -6.34
N ILE A 143 15.36 19.32 -5.51
CA ILE A 143 15.25 17.90 -5.84
C ILE A 143 14.41 17.69 -7.10
N SER A 144 13.28 18.38 -7.19
CA SER A 144 12.30 18.17 -8.26
C SER A 144 12.68 18.82 -9.59
N PHE A 145 13.37 19.97 -9.57
CA PHE A 145 13.61 20.78 -10.77
C PHE A 145 15.08 20.94 -11.14
N SER A 146 16.04 20.53 -10.31
CA SER A 146 17.46 20.73 -10.63
C SER A 146 18.02 19.56 -11.43
N PRO A 147 18.27 19.70 -12.74
CA PRO A 147 18.71 18.60 -13.61
C PRO A 147 20.17 18.17 -13.36
N ARG A 148 20.91 18.88 -12.50
CA ARG A 148 22.36 18.69 -12.30
C ARG A 148 22.81 18.67 -10.84
N ALA A 149 21.90 18.91 -9.89
CA ALA A 149 22.26 18.95 -8.47
C ALA A 149 22.52 17.56 -7.87
N PHE A 150 21.96 16.51 -8.48
CA PHE A 150 22.03 15.14 -7.96
C PHE A 150 22.56 14.21 -9.03
N ARG A 151 23.27 13.17 -8.60
CA ARG A 151 23.95 12.21 -9.48
C ARG A 151 23.04 11.58 -10.54
N ASN A 152 21.80 11.26 -10.16
CA ASN A 152 20.82 10.57 -11.02
C ASN A 152 19.80 11.52 -11.66
N SER A 153 19.85 12.81 -11.33
CA SER A 153 18.90 13.80 -11.84
C SER A 153 18.96 14.02 -13.37
N PRO A 154 20.14 14.02 -14.03
CA PRO A 154 20.20 14.23 -15.48
C PRO A 154 19.47 13.17 -16.30
N GLN A 155 19.30 11.96 -15.78
CA GLN A 155 18.63 10.86 -16.46
C GLN A 155 17.13 10.83 -16.13
N ASN A 156 16.76 11.20 -14.91
CA ASN A 156 15.41 10.94 -14.39
C ASN A 156 14.52 12.20 -14.27
N CYS A 157 15.08 13.42 -14.25
CA CYS A 157 14.33 14.63 -13.87
C CYS A 157 14.37 15.77 -14.93
N GLN A 158 14.60 15.46 -16.22
CA GLN A 158 14.82 16.50 -17.24
C GLN A 158 13.59 17.33 -17.65
N LYS A 159 12.36 16.94 -17.29
CA LYS A 159 11.13 17.54 -17.87
C LYS A 159 9.95 17.75 -16.93
N ILE A 160 10.14 17.72 -15.61
CA ILE A 160 9.02 17.94 -14.69
C ILE A 160 8.50 19.38 -14.80
N SER A 161 7.21 19.53 -15.11
CA SER A 161 6.54 20.83 -15.08
C SER A 161 6.09 21.19 -13.66
N PHE A 162 5.92 22.48 -13.39
CA PHE A 162 5.42 22.94 -12.09
C PHE A 162 4.01 22.42 -11.77
N VAL A 163 3.17 22.27 -12.80
CA VAL A 163 1.80 21.74 -12.66
C VAL A 163 1.84 20.27 -12.26
N GLU A 164 2.65 19.45 -12.93
CA GLU A 164 2.83 18.04 -12.58
C GLU A 164 3.42 17.87 -11.18
N TRP A 165 4.37 18.73 -10.78
CA TRP A 165 4.90 18.72 -9.43
C TRP A 165 3.83 19.03 -8.38
N ILE A 166 2.98 20.05 -8.58
CA ILE A 166 1.87 20.34 -7.64
C ILE A 166 0.88 19.16 -7.59
N GLN A 167 0.51 18.62 -8.75
CA GLN A 167 -0.41 17.49 -8.83
C GLN A 167 0.15 16.29 -8.09
N TYR A 168 1.42 15.95 -8.32
CA TYR A 168 2.09 14.86 -7.64
C TYR A 168 2.22 15.13 -6.14
N GLN A 169 2.64 16.32 -5.69
CA GLN A 169 2.73 16.60 -4.26
C GLN A 169 1.36 16.52 -3.58
N THR A 170 0.31 17.01 -4.23
CA THR A 170 -1.06 16.91 -3.69
C THR A 170 -1.52 15.45 -3.64
N LEU A 171 -1.31 14.71 -4.73
CA LEU A 171 -1.71 13.32 -4.86
C LEU A 171 -0.88 12.41 -3.95
N SER A 172 0.44 12.54 -3.91
CA SER A 172 1.37 11.75 -3.09
C SER A 172 1.18 12.03 -1.60
N ASN A 173 0.93 13.27 -1.18
CA ASN A 173 0.59 13.54 0.22
C ASN A 173 -0.79 12.97 0.58
N PHE A 174 -1.77 13.04 -0.33
CA PHE A 174 -3.10 12.49 -0.10
C PHE A 174 -3.09 10.95 -0.11
N VAL A 175 -2.45 10.34 -1.11
CA VAL A 175 -2.25 8.90 -1.28
C VAL A 175 -1.33 8.37 -0.20
N GLY A 176 -0.30 9.08 0.25
CA GLY A 176 0.55 8.68 1.36
C GLY A 176 -0.23 8.61 2.67
N ILE A 177 -1.09 9.60 2.93
CA ILE A 177 -2.04 9.55 4.05
C ILE A 177 -2.99 8.36 3.88
N LEU A 178 -3.49 8.09 2.66
CA LEU A 178 -4.37 6.95 2.37
C LEU A 178 -3.65 5.59 2.31
N ASP A 179 -2.35 5.51 2.04
CA ASP A 179 -1.53 4.28 2.00
C ASP A 179 -1.07 3.92 3.42
N ILE A 180 -0.93 4.93 4.28
CA ILE A 180 -0.90 4.74 5.73
C ILE A 180 -2.28 4.28 6.23
N MET A 181 -3.38 4.77 5.64
CA MET A 181 -4.74 4.53 6.15
C MET A 181 -5.52 3.37 5.52
N GLY A 182 -5.14 2.79 4.38
CA GLY A 182 -6.01 1.80 3.74
C GLY A 182 -5.64 1.23 2.37
N GLN A 183 -4.57 1.66 1.69
CA GLN A 183 -4.23 1.06 0.38
C GLN A 183 -3.57 -0.33 0.52
N ARG A 184 -3.09 -0.70 1.71
CA ARG A 184 -2.54 -2.02 2.00
C ARG A 184 -3.46 -2.76 2.95
N ASP A 185 -3.83 -3.96 2.51
CA ASP A 185 -4.57 -5.01 3.19
C ASP A 185 -4.49 -4.98 4.73
N LEU A 186 -5.64 -5.04 5.43
CA LEU A 186 -5.74 -5.08 6.90
C LEU A 186 -4.80 -6.11 7.52
N TRP A 187 -4.66 -7.25 6.86
CA TRP A 187 -3.84 -8.34 7.33
C TRP A 187 -2.34 -8.06 7.15
N ASN A 188 -1.94 -7.37 6.07
CA ASN A 188 -0.57 -6.90 5.91
C ASN A 188 -0.26 -5.73 6.85
N ASP A 189 -1.26 -4.92 7.19
CA ASP A 189 -1.14 -3.90 8.24
C ASP A 189 -0.95 -4.58 9.62
N LEU A 190 -1.73 -5.61 9.95
CA LEU A 190 -1.59 -6.38 11.19
C LEU A 190 -0.25 -7.12 11.27
N ASN A 191 0.11 -7.93 10.27
CA ASN A 191 1.32 -8.75 10.29
C ASN A 191 2.60 -7.96 10.01
N GLY A 192 2.54 -6.94 9.14
CA GLY A 192 3.71 -6.19 8.69
C GLY A 192 3.90 -4.82 9.33
N ARG A 193 2.86 -4.25 9.97
CA ARG A 193 2.87 -2.92 10.59
C ARG A 193 2.27 -2.91 12.02
N GLY A 194 1.87 -4.06 12.56
CA GLY A 194 1.29 -4.18 13.91
C GLY A 194 -0.13 -3.59 14.03
N GLY A 195 -0.87 -3.44 12.93
CA GLY A 195 -2.24 -2.91 12.91
C GLY A 195 -2.32 -1.38 12.95
N LEU A 196 -1.23 -0.68 12.59
CA LEU A 196 -1.16 0.77 12.67
C LEU A 196 -2.23 1.46 11.82
N GLY A 197 -2.35 1.11 10.54
CA GLY A 197 -3.30 1.72 9.62
C GLY A 197 -4.72 1.56 10.13
N THR A 198 -5.03 0.40 10.69
CA THR A 198 -6.30 0.10 11.36
C THR A 198 -6.57 1.05 12.54
N LEU A 199 -5.60 1.21 13.44
CA LEU A 199 -5.74 2.08 14.61
C LEU A 199 -5.82 3.56 14.22
N ALA A 200 -5.05 3.98 13.21
CA ALA A 200 -5.10 5.33 12.66
C ALA A 200 -6.47 5.62 12.04
N LEU A 201 -7.03 4.68 11.28
CA LEU A 201 -8.35 4.78 10.67
C LEU A 201 -9.44 4.86 11.75
N ILE A 202 -9.44 3.96 12.73
CA ILE A 202 -10.37 4.00 13.88
C ILE A 202 -10.30 5.37 14.58
N THR A 203 -9.09 5.91 14.78
CA THR A 203 -8.90 7.20 15.44
C THR A 203 -9.41 8.37 14.61
N MET A 204 -9.20 8.33 13.29
CA MET A 204 -9.77 9.31 12.36
C MET A 204 -11.29 9.27 12.35
N TRP A 205 -11.89 8.07 12.39
CA TRP A 205 -13.34 7.91 12.52
C TRP A 205 -13.85 8.50 13.83
N ILE A 206 -13.19 8.21 14.94
CA ILE A 206 -13.51 8.81 16.25
C ILE A 206 -13.40 10.34 16.17
N TRP A 207 -12.35 10.87 15.54
CA TRP A 207 -12.15 12.31 15.33
C TRP A 207 -13.28 12.93 14.50
N ALA A 208 -13.67 12.29 13.39
CA ALA A 208 -14.75 12.75 12.52
C ALA A 208 -16.10 12.75 13.24
N ILE A 209 -16.38 11.74 14.07
CA ILE A 209 -17.61 11.73 14.86
C ILE A 209 -17.59 12.84 15.92
N TYR A 210 -16.43 13.08 16.57
CA TYR A 210 -16.28 14.21 17.48
C TYR A 210 -16.46 15.57 16.79
N MET A 211 -15.97 15.74 15.56
CA MET A 211 -16.23 16.94 14.74
C MET A 211 -17.72 17.18 14.53
N VAL A 212 -18.47 16.15 14.11
CA VAL A 212 -19.92 16.24 13.85
C VAL A 212 -20.70 16.52 15.13
N TYR A 213 -20.26 15.91 16.24
CA TYR A 213 -20.88 16.07 17.54
C TYR A 213 -20.67 17.49 18.10
N HIS A 214 -19.43 17.98 18.10
CA HIS A 214 -19.05 19.31 18.60
C HIS A 214 -19.29 20.44 17.59
N ARG A 215 -20.05 20.20 16.51
CA ARG A 215 -20.27 21.21 15.46
C ARG A 215 -20.76 22.56 15.99
N TYR A 216 -21.60 22.59 17.02
CA TYR A 216 -22.10 23.84 17.60
C TYR A 216 -21.03 24.54 18.41
N ASP A 217 -20.30 23.82 19.26
CA ASP A 217 -19.16 24.35 20.02
C ASP A 217 -18.07 24.91 19.08
N ILE A 218 -17.82 24.21 17.96
CA ILE A 218 -16.90 24.67 16.91
C ILE A 218 -17.41 25.96 16.26
N VAL A 219 -18.70 26.05 15.96
CA VAL A 219 -19.32 27.27 15.41
C VAL A 219 -19.25 28.43 16.40
N ASP A 220 -19.48 28.18 17.68
CA ASP A 220 -19.43 29.21 18.71
C ASP A 220 -17.99 29.67 18.98
N GLU A 221 -17.02 28.76 19.01
CA GLU A 221 -15.59 29.10 19.06
C GLU A 221 -15.16 29.90 17.81
N MET A 222 -15.66 29.55 16.62
CA MET A 222 -15.43 30.34 15.40
C MET A 222 -16.02 31.76 15.52
N ARG A 223 -17.22 31.91 16.07
CA ARG A 223 -17.85 33.22 16.30
C ARG A 223 -17.07 34.04 17.31
N PHE A 224 -16.66 33.44 18.42
CA PHE A 224 -15.86 34.08 19.46
C PHE A 224 -14.52 34.59 18.91
N ARG A 225 -13.78 33.75 18.16
CA ARG A 225 -12.52 34.16 17.52
C ARG A 225 -12.72 35.28 16.51
N ARG A 226 -13.83 35.26 15.77
CA ARG A 226 -14.18 36.32 14.82
C ARG A 226 -14.45 37.65 15.54
N GLN A 227 -15.15 37.62 16.68
CA GLN A 227 -15.41 38.81 17.49
C GLN A 227 -14.11 39.41 18.07
N ASN A 228 -13.29 38.60 18.75
CA ASN A 228 -12.01 39.05 19.31
C ASN A 228 -11.10 39.66 18.23
N GLN A 229 -11.14 39.12 17.02
CA GLN A 229 -10.36 39.66 15.91
C GLN A 229 -10.90 41.00 15.42
N ILE A 230 -12.22 41.18 15.34
CA ILE A 230 -12.83 42.46 14.98
C ILE A 230 -12.42 43.53 16.00
N GLU A 231 -12.42 43.18 17.29
CA GLU A 231 -11.95 44.07 18.36
C GLU A 231 -10.47 44.44 18.20
N GLN A 232 -9.58 43.45 17.97
CA GLN A 232 -8.15 43.72 17.71
C GLN A 232 -7.92 44.61 16.49
N ILE A 233 -8.71 44.42 15.42
CA ILE A 233 -8.62 45.26 14.22
C ILE A 233 -9.05 46.69 14.52
N ASN A 234 -10.13 46.87 15.28
CA ASN A 234 -10.60 48.20 15.68
C ASN A 234 -9.57 48.92 16.57
N ASP A 235 -8.96 48.18 17.49
CA ASP A 235 -7.93 48.71 18.39
C ASP A 235 -6.65 49.09 17.62
N PHE A 236 -6.25 48.28 16.64
CA PHE A 236 -5.14 48.60 15.75
C PHE A 236 -5.44 49.82 14.87
N LYS A 237 -6.63 49.90 14.28
CA LYS A 237 -7.06 51.08 13.50
C LYS A 237 -7.02 52.34 14.35
N LYS A 238 -7.50 52.28 15.59
CA LYS A 238 -7.48 53.40 16.54
C LYS A 238 -6.04 53.84 16.85
N LYS A 239 -5.12 52.90 17.06
CA LYS A 239 -3.69 53.19 17.27
C LYS A 239 -3.04 53.83 16.03
N ALA A 240 -3.34 53.32 14.84
CA ALA A 240 -2.81 53.85 13.58
C ALA A 240 -3.33 55.27 13.27
N LEU A 241 -4.62 55.53 13.53
CA LEU A 241 -5.20 56.88 13.40
C LEU A 241 -4.53 57.87 14.36
N ASN A 242 -4.24 57.43 15.59
CA ASN A 242 -3.60 58.29 16.59
C ASN A 242 -2.10 58.51 16.34
N SER A 243 -1.41 57.62 15.64
CA SER A 243 0.02 57.75 15.37
C SER A 243 0.37 58.64 14.18
N GLY A 244 -0.61 59.13 13.42
CA GLY A 244 -0.40 59.99 12.24
C GLY A 244 0.33 59.30 11.07
N ASP A 245 0.67 58.02 11.22
CA ASP A 245 1.39 57.23 10.23
C ASP A 245 0.40 56.67 9.21
N SER A 246 0.59 57.07 7.95
CA SER A 246 -0.13 56.50 6.80
C SER A 246 0.02 54.97 6.81
N PRO A 247 -1.10 54.20 6.81
CA PRO A 247 -1.03 52.75 6.84
C PRO A 247 -0.37 52.24 5.55
N LYS A 248 0.91 51.86 5.68
CA LYS A 248 1.74 51.30 4.59
C LYS A 248 1.01 50.14 3.92
N SER A 249 1.17 50.01 2.60
CA SER A 249 0.53 49.00 1.73
C SER A 249 0.60 47.56 2.26
N ILE A 250 1.63 47.24 3.06
CA ILE A 250 1.80 45.96 3.76
C ILE A 250 0.62 45.62 4.69
N VAL A 251 0.03 46.62 5.37
CA VAL A 251 -1.12 46.40 6.28
C VAL A 251 -2.38 46.03 5.49
N VAL A 252 -2.59 46.67 4.34
CA VAL A 252 -3.72 46.37 3.44
C VAL A 252 -3.57 44.99 2.82
N PHE A 253 -2.34 44.62 2.42
CA PHE A 253 -2.03 43.29 1.90
C PHE A 253 -2.25 42.19 2.95
N LEU A 254 -1.71 42.36 4.16
CA LEU A 254 -1.93 41.44 5.29
C LEU A 254 -3.42 41.30 5.62
N HIS A 255 -4.19 42.39 5.52
CA HIS A 255 -5.63 42.37 5.74
C HIS A 255 -6.36 41.52 4.68
N HIS A 256 -6.03 41.67 3.39
CA HIS A 256 -6.65 40.88 2.32
C HIS A 256 -6.24 39.41 2.35
N PHE A 257 -4.95 39.12 2.55
CA PHE A 257 -4.45 37.76 2.67
C PHE A 257 -5.11 37.04 3.86
N ARG A 258 -5.22 37.74 5.01
CA ARG A 258 -5.93 37.23 6.18
C ARG A 258 -7.40 37.00 5.85
N ARG A 259 -8.11 37.91 5.19
CA ARG A 259 -9.54 37.72 4.88
C ARG A 259 -9.84 36.48 4.01
N ALA A 260 -8.94 36.11 3.09
CA ALA A 260 -9.13 34.97 2.18
C ALA A 260 -8.84 33.61 2.84
N ILE A 261 -7.74 33.49 3.59
CA ILE A 261 -7.29 32.21 4.17
C ILE A 261 -7.94 31.93 5.53
N PHE A 262 -8.35 32.98 6.23
CA PHE A 262 -8.81 32.89 7.62
C PHE A 262 -10.10 32.11 7.85
N PRO A 263 -11.12 32.05 6.95
CA PRO A 263 -12.28 31.20 7.17
C PRO A 263 -11.91 29.72 7.30
N LEU A 264 -11.04 29.25 6.40
CA LEU A 264 -10.56 27.88 6.39
C LEU A 264 -9.67 27.61 7.61
N CYS A 265 -8.70 28.49 7.87
CA CYS A 265 -7.84 28.37 9.06
C CYS A 265 -8.63 28.44 10.36
N ASN A 266 -9.67 29.28 10.46
CA ASN A 266 -10.54 29.34 11.63
C ASN A 266 -11.34 28.07 11.81
N LEU A 267 -11.91 27.53 10.75
CA LEU A 267 -12.63 26.26 10.85
C LEU A 267 -11.70 25.18 11.40
N VAL A 268 -10.49 25.04 10.83
CA VAL A 268 -9.50 24.06 11.28
C VAL A 268 -9.03 24.34 12.71
N CYS A 269 -8.72 25.61 13.05
CA CYS A 269 -8.21 25.98 14.36
C CYS A 269 -9.28 25.89 15.46
N SER A 270 -10.53 26.27 15.18
CA SER A 270 -11.64 26.12 16.12
C SER A 270 -12.00 24.65 16.31
N SER A 271 -12.05 23.88 15.22
CA SER A 271 -12.22 22.42 15.28
C SER A 271 -11.16 21.77 16.15
N TRP A 272 -9.90 22.10 15.89
CA TRP A 272 -8.77 21.64 16.68
C TRP A 272 -8.89 22.09 18.14
N ASN A 273 -9.16 23.36 18.42
CA ASN A 273 -9.24 23.86 19.79
C ASN A 273 -10.33 23.15 20.59
N VAL A 274 -11.54 23.08 20.04
CA VAL A 274 -12.70 22.45 20.71
C VAL A 274 -12.46 20.96 20.95
N ILE A 275 -12.00 20.23 19.94
CA ILE A 275 -11.76 18.78 20.08
C ILE A 275 -10.64 18.52 21.07
N THR A 276 -9.56 19.27 21.02
CA THR A 276 -8.40 19.02 21.89
C THR A 276 -8.61 19.49 23.33
N SER A 277 -9.45 20.50 23.55
CA SER A 277 -9.94 20.87 24.87
C SER A 277 -10.90 19.82 25.44
N SER A 278 -11.78 19.26 24.61
CA SER A 278 -12.78 18.26 25.04
C SER A 278 -12.19 16.86 25.21
N HIS A 279 -11.23 16.51 24.36
CA HIS A 279 -10.58 15.20 24.28
C HIS A 279 -9.05 15.34 24.16
N PRO A 280 -8.36 15.67 25.27
CA PRO A 280 -6.90 15.89 25.25
C PRO A 280 -6.09 14.69 24.76
N TRP A 281 -6.62 13.48 24.95
CA TRP A 281 -6.00 12.23 24.52
C TRP A 281 -5.91 12.09 22.99
N MET A 282 -6.79 12.77 22.22
CA MET A 282 -6.79 12.69 20.75
C MET A 282 -5.50 13.27 20.14
N ILE A 283 -4.95 14.34 20.72
CA ILE A 283 -3.65 14.88 20.26
C ILE A 283 -2.58 13.79 20.41
N PHE A 284 -2.54 13.15 21.58
CA PHE A 284 -1.56 12.12 21.86
C PHE A 284 -1.72 10.95 20.88
N ALA A 285 -2.95 10.51 20.62
CA ALA A 285 -3.24 9.46 19.66
C ALA A 285 -2.76 9.82 18.24
N ILE A 286 -3.12 11.00 17.72
CA ILE A 286 -2.70 11.47 16.39
C ILE A 286 -1.17 11.54 16.30
N ILE A 287 -0.52 12.13 17.30
CA ILE A 287 0.95 12.23 17.34
C ILE A 287 1.58 10.84 17.37
N MET A 288 1.07 9.93 18.21
CA MET A 288 1.56 8.56 18.30
C MET A 288 1.39 7.81 16.96
N PHE A 289 0.28 7.97 16.25
CA PHE A 289 0.08 7.32 14.96
C PHE A 289 0.97 7.89 13.87
N LEU A 290 1.13 9.22 13.80
CA LEU A 290 2.07 9.85 12.88
C LEU A 290 3.51 9.39 13.15
N HIS A 291 3.89 9.25 14.43
CA HIS A 291 5.21 8.75 14.81
C HIS A 291 5.40 7.27 14.51
N TRP A 292 4.43 6.43 14.87
CA TRP A 292 4.51 5.00 14.57
C TRP A 292 4.57 4.78 13.05
N SER A 293 3.77 5.53 12.27
CA SER A 293 3.83 5.49 10.81
C SER A 293 5.20 5.85 10.29
N TRP A 294 5.78 6.92 10.83
CA TRP A 294 7.08 7.39 10.43
C TRP A 294 8.20 6.42 10.86
N ILE A 295 8.15 5.84 12.07
CA ILE A 295 9.08 4.80 12.56
C ILE A 295 8.99 3.56 11.68
N LEU A 296 7.79 3.11 11.29
CA LEU A 296 7.64 1.97 10.39
C LEU A 296 8.17 2.28 8.99
N GLY A 297 8.01 3.52 8.51
CA GLY A 297 8.62 3.98 7.28
C GLY A 297 10.13 3.86 7.33
N LEU A 298 10.75 4.31 8.43
CA LEU A 298 12.17 4.12 8.68
C LEU A 298 12.53 2.63 8.79
N GLN A 299 11.81 1.84 9.59
CA GLN A 299 12.07 0.42 9.81
C GLN A 299 11.99 -0.40 8.53
N LYS A 300 11.04 -0.13 7.64
CA LYS A 300 10.98 -0.79 6.33
C LYS A 300 12.16 -0.39 5.45
N GLY A 301 12.59 0.87 5.49
CA GLY A 301 13.85 1.28 4.85
C GLY A 301 15.09 0.56 5.42
N MET A 302 15.05 0.18 6.71
CA MET A 302 16.16 -0.50 7.40
C MET A 302 16.19 -2.02 7.24
N LEU A 303 15.02 -2.69 7.14
CA LEU A 303 14.91 -4.15 7.13
C LEU A 303 15.21 -4.82 5.79
N ILE A 304 15.36 -4.04 4.72
CA ILE A 304 15.51 -4.57 3.35
C ILE A 304 16.89 -5.22 3.13
N GLU A 305 17.92 -4.99 3.97
CA GLU A 305 19.23 -5.65 3.83
C GLU A 305 19.93 -6.00 5.16
N ARG A 306 20.91 -6.94 5.12
CA ARG A 306 21.69 -7.40 6.29
C ARG A 306 22.76 -6.35 6.66
N TYR A 307 22.51 -5.53 7.69
CA TYR A 307 23.34 -4.35 8.03
C TYR A 307 24.57 -4.59 8.93
N GLN A 308 25.63 -3.83 8.66
CA GLN A 308 26.69 -3.46 9.62
C GLN A 308 26.54 -1.97 10.02
N LEU A 309 26.65 -1.66 11.31
CA LEU A 309 26.46 -0.29 11.82
C LEU A 309 27.66 0.62 11.47
N SER A 310 27.41 1.77 10.84
CA SER A 310 28.42 2.79 10.55
C SER A 310 28.77 3.65 11.77
N TYR A 311 29.95 4.29 11.76
CA TYR A 311 30.40 5.17 12.86
C TYR A 311 29.42 6.31 13.18
N GLY A 312 28.82 6.91 12.14
CA GLY A 312 27.78 7.93 12.30
C GLY A 312 26.51 7.40 13.00
N GLN A 313 26.17 6.12 12.79
CA GLN A 313 25.02 5.49 13.44
C GLN A 313 25.25 5.23 14.91
N ILE A 314 26.45 4.78 15.29
CA ILE A 314 26.83 4.65 16.69
C ILE A 314 26.70 6.01 17.38
N LEU A 315 27.19 7.09 16.75
CA LEU A 315 27.04 8.44 17.29
C LEU A 315 25.57 8.88 17.42
N SER A 316 24.74 8.57 16.42
CA SER A 316 23.30 8.86 16.45
C SER A 316 22.56 8.05 17.52
N LEU A 317 22.94 6.80 17.76
CA LEU A 317 22.49 5.96 18.88
C LEU A 317 22.77 6.64 20.22
N PHE A 318 23.97 7.16 20.42
CA PHE A 318 24.31 7.89 21.64
C PHE A 318 23.53 9.20 21.80
N SER A 319 23.16 9.86 20.69
CA SER A 319 22.32 11.07 20.73
C SER A 319 20.90 10.81 21.25
N VAL A 320 20.40 9.57 21.12
CA VAL A 320 19.07 9.14 21.57
C VAL A 320 19.02 8.83 23.07
N ILE A 321 20.17 8.48 23.67
CA ILE A 321 20.24 8.05 25.07
C ILE A 321 19.85 9.18 26.02
N LEU A 322 20.28 10.42 25.76
CA LEU A 322 19.94 11.59 26.59
C LEU A 322 18.43 11.87 26.61
N PRO A 323 17.73 11.92 25.45
CA PRO A 323 16.26 11.98 25.39
C PRO A 323 15.56 10.82 26.09
N LEU A 324 16.03 9.59 25.88
CA LEU A 324 15.46 8.41 26.52
C LEU A 324 15.60 8.48 28.04
N ALA A 325 16.77 8.91 28.54
CA ALA A 325 17.00 9.11 29.96
C ALA A 325 16.09 10.21 30.53
N SER A 326 15.89 11.32 29.81
CA SER A 326 14.97 12.39 30.20
C SER A 326 13.51 11.94 30.18
N VAL A 327 13.09 11.19 29.17
CA VAL A 327 11.73 10.61 29.11
C VAL A 327 11.53 9.61 30.23
N ALA A 328 12.49 8.71 30.47
CA ALA A 328 12.43 7.75 31.56
C ALA A 328 12.36 8.46 32.91
N ARG A 329 13.18 9.48 33.14
CA ARG A 329 13.13 10.30 34.36
C ARG A 329 11.79 11.03 34.49
N LEU A 330 11.25 11.58 33.40
CA LEU A 330 9.95 12.26 33.42
C LEU A 330 8.81 11.27 33.72
N LEU A 331 8.80 10.10 33.07
CA LEU A 331 7.82 9.03 33.30
C LEU A 331 7.91 8.50 34.73
N LEU A 332 9.11 8.42 35.32
CA LEU A 332 9.30 8.05 36.72
C LEU A 332 8.81 9.16 37.67
N LYS A 333 9.15 10.42 37.38
CA LYS A 333 8.78 11.59 38.21
C LYS A 333 7.27 11.85 38.19
N ARG A 334 6.64 11.69 37.02
CA ARG A 334 5.20 11.84 36.79
C ARG A 334 4.52 10.49 36.64
N ARG A 335 5.02 9.45 37.32
CA ARG A 335 4.46 8.10 37.21
C ARG A 335 3.00 8.08 37.63
N GLU A 336 2.63 8.82 38.67
CA GLU A 336 1.24 8.93 39.13
C GLU A 336 0.36 9.61 38.06
N ASP A 337 0.74 10.80 37.57
CA ASP A 337 0.03 11.48 36.46
C ASP A 337 -0.13 10.58 35.22
N PHE A 338 0.92 9.84 34.86
CA PHE A 338 0.92 8.94 33.70
C PHE A 338 0.05 7.72 33.96
N THR A 339 0.13 7.12 35.15
CA THR A 339 -0.69 5.97 35.55
C THR A 339 -2.15 6.40 35.60
N ASP A 340 -2.46 7.57 36.17
CA ASP A 340 -3.79 8.15 36.17
C ASP A 340 -4.26 8.45 34.75
N PHE A 341 -3.40 8.96 33.87
CA PHE A 341 -3.74 9.18 32.47
C PHE A 341 -4.09 7.86 31.77
N ILE A 342 -3.28 6.81 31.91
CA ILE A 342 -3.51 5.49 31.31
C ILE A 342 -4.76 4.83 31.91
N CYS A 343 -4.91 4.86 33.23
CA CYS A 343 -6.06 4.32 33.95
C CYS A 343 -7.35 5.08 33.60
N ASN A 344 -7.28 6.39 33.34
CA ASN A 344 -8.41 7.19 32.89
C ASN A 344 -8.64 7.14 31.38
N LEU A 345 -7.66 6.68 30.60
CA LEU A 345 -7.78 6.56 29.14
C LEU A 345 -8.92 5.62 28.78
N TRP A 346 -8.95 4.42 29.39
CA TRP A 346 -9.95 3.40 29.11
C TRP A 346 -11.38 3.81 29.55
N PRO A 347 -11.63 4.29 30.77
CA PRO A 347 -12.92 4.84 31.17
C PRO A 347 -13.34 6.07 30.36
N SER A 348 -12.41 6.91 29.90
CA SER A 348 -12.73 8.07 29.06
C SER A 348 -13.08 7.65 27.63
N PHE A 349 -12.37 6.66 27.08
CA PHE A 349 -12.70 6.01 25.83
C PHE A 349 -14.06 5.33 25.90
N LEU A 350 -14.31 4.50 26.93
CA LEU A 350 -15.59 3.85 27.16
C LEU A 350 -16.72 4.84 27.43
N ARG A 351 -16.46 5.97 28.10
CA ARG A 351 -17.44 7.05 28.22
C ARG A 351 -17.75 7.67 26.86
N GLY A 352 -16.74 7.91 26.02
CA GLY A 352 -16.92 8.34 24.63
C GLY A 352 -17.73 7.34 23.79
N LEU A 353 -17.46 6.04 23.97
CA LEU A 353 -18.12 4.95 23.25
C LEU A 353 -19.56 4.71 23.74
N ARG A 354 -19.76 4.70 25.06
CA ARG A 354 -21.10 4.68 25.67
C ARG A 354 -21.90 5.91 25.25
N PHE A 355 -21.25 7.06 25.15
CA PHE A 355 -21.89 8.30 24.69
C PHE A 355 -22.29 8.25 23.20
N LEU A 356 -21.43 7.68 22.35
CA LEU A 356 -21.74 7.35 20.95
C LEU A 356 -22.99 6.46 20.85
N VAL A 357 -23.12 5.47 21.73
CA VAL A 357 -24.21 4.48 21.70
C VAL A 357 -25.51 4.99 22.35
N THR A 358 -25.44 5.84 23.38
CA THR A 358 -26.60 6.13 24.26
C THR A 358 -27.35 7.42 23.95
N LYS A 359 -26.74 8.42 23.29
CA LYS A 359 -27.46 9.67 23.00
C LYS A 359 -28.34 9.48 21.77
N LYS A 360 -29.68 9.61 21.94
CA LYS A 360 -30.69 9.68 20.86
C LYS A 360 -30.41 10.86 19.93
N ASN A 361 -29.44 10.70 19.04
CA ASN A 361 -29.21 11.63 17.95
C ASN A 361 -29.92 11.02 16.72
N PRO A 362 -31.05 11.60 16.26
CA PRO A 362 -31.82 11.04 15.15
C PRO A 362 -31.01 10.95 13.84
N TYR A 363 -29.90 11.69 13.74
CA TYR A 363 -28.99 11.64 12.61
C TYR A 363 -27.97 10.50 12.70
N LEU A 364 -27.62 10.03 13.91
CA LEU A 364 -26.70 8.91 14.09
C LEU A 364 -27.33 7.61 13.56
N GLY A 365 -28.62 7.40 13.82
CA GLY A 365 -29.36 6.27 13.26
C GLY A 365 -29.34 6.26 11.73
N ARG A 366 -29.58 7.41 11.09
CA ARG A 366 -29.54 7.53 9.62
C ARG A 366 -28.13 7.31 9.06
N MET A 367 -27.11 7.90 9.67
CA MET A 367 -25.71 7.67 9.27
C MET A 367 -25.31 6.20 9.42
N PHE A 368 -25.69 5.56 10.53
CA PHE A 368 -25.43 4.15 10.77
C PHE A 368 -26.17 3.25 9.77
N THR A 369 -27.45 3.54 9.46
CA THR A 369 -28.19 2.80 8.43
C THR A 369 -27.55 2.96 7.05
N ILE A 370 -27.18 4.17 6.65
CA ILE A 370 -26.48 4.42 5.37
C ILE A 370 -25.16 3.65 5.35
N TRP A 371 -24.40 3.67 6.45
CA TRP A 371 -23.16 2.94 6.57
C TRP A 371 -23.38 1.42 6.44
N VAL A 372 -24.30 0.83 7.21
CA VAL A 372 -24.61 -0.61 7.13
C VAL A 372 -25.08 -1.03 5.73
N VAL A 373 -25.96 -0.24 5.11
CA VAL A 373 -26.46 -0.52 3.75
C VAL A 373 -25.31 -0.44 2.74
N SER A 374 -24.47 0.60 2.81
CA SER A 374 -23.33 0.75 1.91
C SER A 374 -22.33 -0.40 2.09
N THR A 375 -21.93 -0.70 3.33
CA THR A 375 -21.00 -1.78 3.65
C THR A 375 -21.54 -3.15 3.24
N THR A 376 -22.86 -3.38 3.37
CA THR A 376 -23.49 -4.64 2.92
C THR A 376 -23.48 -4.74 1.40
N ALA A 377 -23.84 -3.67 0.69
CA ALA A 377 -23.77 -3.63 -0.77
C ALA A 377 -22.34 -3.87 -1.27
N ASP A 378 -21.35 -3.31 -0.57
CA ASP A 378 -19.94 -3.48 -0.89
C ASP A 378 -19.46 -4.93 -0.67
N ILE A 379 -19.90 -5.59 0.41
CA ILE A 379 -19.62 -7.02 0.64
C ILE A 379 -20.20 -7.89 -0.48
N PHE A 380 -21.46 -7.66 -0.86
CA PHE A 380 -22.10 -8.40 -1.95
C PHE A 380 -21.38 -8.15 -3.29
N TRP A 381 -20.97 -6.92 -3.56
CA TRP A 381 -20.20 -6.60 -4.76
C TRP A 381 -18.85 -7.30 -4.77
N ILE A 382 -18.13 -7.31 -3.64
CA ILE A 382 -16.83 -8.01 -3.50
C ILE A 382 -16.99 -9.51 -3.70
N ILE A 383 -18.01 -10.13 -3.09
CA ILE A 383 -18.29 -11.56 -3.29
C ILE A 383 -18.59 -11.83 -4.78
N GLY A 384 -19.39 -10.98 -5.42
CA GLY A 384 -19.69 -11.09 -6.86
C GLY A 384 -18.46 -10.87 -7.75
N TYR A 385 -17.58 -9.94 -7.38
CA TYR A 385 -16.31 -9.68 -8.09
C TYR A 385 -15.39 -10.89 -8.02
N VAL A 386 -15.22 -11.46 -6.83
CA VAL A 386 -14.35 -12.62 -6.57
C VAL A 386 -14.90 -13.88 -7.23
N ASP A 387 -16.22 -14.12 -7.12
CA ASP A 387 -16.90 -15.21 -7.83
C ASP A 387 -16.81 -15.03 -9.35
N GLY A 388 -16.95 -13.79 -9.85
CA GLY A 388 -16.81 -13.45 -11.27
C GLY A 388 -15.38 -13.57 -11.82
N GLY A 389 -14.35 -13.56 -10.96
CA GLY A 389 -12.98 -13.88 -11.36
C GLY A 389 -12.73 -15.39 -11.52
N SER A 390 -13.56 -16.24 -10.90
CA SER A 390 -13.39 -17.70 -10.90
C SER A 390 -14.42 -18.47 -11.69
N LYS A 391 -15.52 -17.82 -12.05
CA LYS A 391 -16.50 -18.33 -13.00
C LYS A 391 -16.36 -17.48 -14.27
N PRO A 392 -15.91 -18.07 -15.39
CA PRO A 392 -15.93 -17.37 -16.66
C PRO A 392 -17.37 -16.91 -16.92
N ASN A 393 -17.50 -15.61 -17.15
CA ASN A 393 -18.78 -14.93 -17.25
C ASN A 393 -18.79 -14.17 -18.57
N PRO A 394 -19.87 -14.22 -19.38
CA PRO A 394 -19.99 -13.39 -20.56
C PRO A 394 -19.85 -11.92 -20.14
N ARG A 395 -18.71 -11.30 -20.48
CA ARG A 395 -18.33 -9.92 -20.13
C ARG A 395 -19.30 -8.90 -20.74
N THR A 396 -20.44 -8.69 -20.08
CA THR A 396 -21.33 -7.55 -20.34
C THR A 396 -20.74 -6.29 -19.70
N PRO A 397 -21.18 -5.07 -20.07
CA PRO A 397 -20.72 -3.82 -19.43
C PRO A 397 -20.91 -3.76 -17.92
N VAL A 398 -21.76 -4.63 -17.35
CA VAL A 398 -22.01 -4.78 -15.91
C VAL A 398 -21.07 -5.84 -15.28
N ASN A 399 -20.50 -6.74 -16.09
CA ASN A 399 -19.60 -7.84 -15.73
C ASN A 399 -18.19 -7.68 -16.35
N ASP A 400 -17.69 -6.46 -16.51
CA ASP A 400 -16.25 -6.20 -16.68
C ASP A 400 -15.69 -5.72 -15.32
N PRO A 401 -15.57 -6.63 -14.32
CA PRO A 401 -15.27 -6.27 -12.96
C PRO A 401 -13.94 -5.51 -12.85
N HIS A 402 -12.98 -5.78 -13.74
CA HIS A 402 -11.68 -5.11 -13.75
C HIS A 402 -11.75 -3.65 -14.24
N LYS A 403 -12.62 -3.32 -15.20
CA LYS A 403 -12.86 -1.91 -15.58
C LYS A 403 -13.63 -1.15 -14.50
N ALA A 404 -14.55 -1.81 -13.81
CA ALA A 404 -15.29 -1.24 -12.68
C ALA A 404 -14.44 -1.14 -11.40
N TRP A 405 -13.37 -1.95 -11.28
CA TRP A 405 -12.50 -1.98 -10.11
C TRP A 405 -11.80 -0.64 -9.87
N LYS A 406 -11.28 0.03 -10.90
CA LYS A 406 -10.59 1.32 -10.73
C LYS A 406 -11.46 2.40 -10.05
N PRO A 407 -12.67 2.72 -10.52
CA PRO A 407 -13.54 3.68 -9.82
C PRO A 407 -14.02 3.16 -8.46
N TYR A 408 -14.20 1.84 -8.31
CA TYR A 408 -14.60 1.24 -7.04
C TYR A 408 -13.49 1.27 -5.98
N SER A 409 -12.23 0.97 -6.32
CA SER A 409 -11.09 1.01 -5.40
C SER A 409 -10.79 2.43 -4.89
N ILE A 410 -11.14 3.45 -5.67
CA ILE A 410 -11.00 4.86 -5.27
C ILE A 410 -12.10 5.26 -4.28
N SER A 411 -13.30 4.70 -4.38
CA SER A 411 -14.46 5.02 -3.51
C SER A 411 -14.59 4.10 -2.28
N SER A 412 -14.04 2.89 -2.36
CA SER A 412 -14.04 1.83 -1.34
C SER A 412 -13.49 2.24 0.05
N PRO A 413 -12.45 3.08 0.20
CA PRO A 413 -11.92 3.48 1.52
C PRO A 413 -12.94 4.22 2.41
N LEU A 414 -14.01 4.75 1.82
CA LEU A 414 -15.04 5.50 2.52
C LEU A 414 -16.19 4.61 3.04
N PHE A 415 -16.39 3.42 2.48
CA PHE A 415 -17.64 2.65 2.67
C PHE A 415 -17.50 1.13 2.83
N ALA A 416 -16.40 0.53 2.35
CA ALA A 416 -16.21 -0.92 2.35
C ALA A 416 -15.23 -1.39 3.44
N PRO A 417 -15.36 -2.64 3.95
CA PRO A 417 -14.32 -3.28 4.72
C PRO A 417 -13.17 -3.62 3.77
N PHE A 418 -12.10 -2.85 3.81
CA PHE A 418 -10.86 -3.02 3.04
C PHE A 418 -10.24 -4.44 3.13
N ALA A 419 -10.61 -5.22 4.14
CA ALA A 419 -10.21 -6.62 4.30
C ALA A 419 -11.05 -7.62 3.50
N ALA A 420 -12.24 -7.24 3.02
CA ALA A 420 -13.20 -8.19 2.45
C ALA A 420 -12.70 -8.80 1.13
N LEU A 421 -12.12 -8.02 0.22
CA LEU A 421 -11.60 -8.56 -1.04
C LEU A 421 -10.44 -9.55 -0.81
N PRO A 422 -9.39 -9.20 -0.06
CA PRO A 422 -8.30 -10.15 0.19
C PRO A 422 -8.72 -11.38 0.96
N LEU A 423 -9.65 -11.25 1.91
CA LEU A 423 -10.21 -12.40 2.63
C LEU A 423 -11.03 -13.29 1.70
N ALA A 424 -11.84 -12.71 0.80
CA ALA A 424 -12.60 -13.47 -0.17
C ALA A 424 -11.69 -14.18 -1.19
N GLN A 425 -10.66 -13.50 -1.70
CA GLN A 425 -9.65 -14.13 -2.57
C GLN A 425 -8.88 -15.23 -1.85
N GLN A 426 -8.47 -15.01 -0.59
CA GLN A 426 -7.79 -16.03 0.19
C GLN A 426 -8.70 -17.23 0.46
N TRP A 427 -9.96 -16.98 0.84
CA TRP A 427 -10.94 -18.03 1.10
C TRP A 427 -11.22 -18.84 -0.17
N GLN A 428 -11.35 -18.18 -1.31
CA GLN A 428 -11.52 -18.87 -2.59
C GLN A 428 -10.28 -19.66 -2.98
N TRP A 429 -9.08 -19.10 -2.82
CA TRP A 429 -7.83 -19.83 -3.04
C TRP A 429 -7.74 -21.10 -2.18
N THR A 430 -8.22 -21.07 -0.94
CA THR A 430 -8.14 -22.22 -0.03
C THR A 430 -9.26 -23.22 -0.21
N HIS A 431 -10.47 -22.80 -0.58
CA HIS A 431 -11.67 -23.65 -0.52
C HIS A 431 -12.35 -23.94 -1.86
N PHE A 432 -12.00 -23.23 -2.94
CA PHE A 432 -12.72 -23.38 -4.21
C PHE A 432 -12.58 -24.79 -4.79
N CYS A 433 -11.42 -25.43 -4.63
CA CYS A 433 -11.15 -26.79 -5.09
C CYS A 433 -11.47 -27.88 -4.05
N ASP A 434 -12.20 -27.57 -2.97
CA ASP A 434 -12.55 -28.58 -1.94
C ASP A 434 -13.55 -29.63 -2.46
N SER A 435 -14.36 -29.26 -3.46
CA SER A 435 -15.32 -30.17 -4.10
C SER A 435 -14.73 -31.02 -5.24
N PHE A 436 -13.45 -30.81 -5.57
CA PHE A 436 -12.74 -31.47 -6.65
C PHE A 436 -11.76 -32.52 -6.12
N ALA A 437 -11.47 -33.55 -6.92
CA ALA A 437 -10.59 -34.63 -6.51
C ALA A 437 -9.12 -34.18 -6.35
N GLY A 438 -8.70 -33.17 -7.11
CA GLY A 438 -7.36 -32.58 -7.02
C GLY A 438 -7.32 -31.07 -7.25
N GLU A 439 -6.18 -30.48 -6.94
CA GLU A 439 -5.86 -29.10 -7.32
C GLU A 439 -4.45 -29.00 -7.90
N VAL A 440 -4.26 -28.07 -8.82
CA VAL A 440 -3.01 -27.82 -9.51
C VAL A 440 -2.64 -26.35 -9.34
N GLU A 441 -1.43 -26.07 -8.87
CA GLU A 441 -0.87 -24.71 -8.85
C GLU A 441 0.05 -24.53 -10.07
N LEU A 442 -0.39 -23.71 -11.02
CA LEU A 442 0.41 -23.29 -12.17
C LEU A 442 1.24 -22.06 -11.80
N GLN A 443 2.55 -22.21 -11.81
CA GLN A 443 3.50 -21.15 -11.50
C GLN A 443 4.22 -20.71 -12.78
N GLY A 444 3.95 -19.48 -13.21
CA GLY A 444 4.70 -18.80 -14.27
C GLY A 444 6.08 -18.34 -13.81
N VAL A 445 6.91 -17.90 -14.75
CA VAL A 445 8.28 -17.45 -14.49
C VAL A 445 8.27 -16.13 -13.71
N THR A 446 9.07 -16.06 -12.63
CA THR A 446 9.37 -14.81 -11.90
C THR A 446 10.73 -14.21 -12.24
N ASN A 447 11.63 -15.04 -12.77
CA ASN A 447 13.00 -14.70 -13.12
C ASN A 447 13.39 -15.48 -14.38
N PRO A 448 14.03 -14.88 -15.40
CA PRO A 448 14.41 -15.55 -16.65
C PRO A 448 15.15 -16.91 -16.53
N PHE A 449 15.71 -17.24 -15.36
CA PHE A 449 16.37 -18.53 -15.10
C PHE A 449 15.44 -19.62 -14.51
N GLN A 450 14.18 -19.32 -14.23
CA GLN A 450 13.19 -20.28 -13.76
C GLN A 450 12.37 -20.84 -14.93
N THR A 451 12.03 -22.12 -14.86
CA THR A 451 11.06 -22.74 -15.77
C THR A 451 9.66 -22.64 -15.16
N PRO A 452 8.60 -22.42 -15.96
CA PRO A 452 7.23 -22.55 -15.48
C PRO A 452 6.98 -23.97 -14.95
N LEU A 453 6.23 -24.06 -13.85
CA LEU A 453 5.96 -25.33 -13.16
C LEU A 453 4.46 -25.51 -12.93
N ALA A 454 4.01 -26.76 -12.93
CA ALA A 454 2.69 -27.18 -12.49
C ALA A 454 2.84 -28.14 -11.31
N HIS A 455 2.31 -27.75 -10.16
CA HIS A 455 2.36 -28.49 -8.91
C HIS A 455 1.02 -29.17 -8.65
N PHE A 456 1.01 -30.50 -8.59
CA PHE A 456 -0.21 -31.27 -8.39
C PHE A 456 -0.38 -31.69 -6.94
N HIS A 457 -1.55 -31.39 -6.38
CA HIS A 457 -1.92 -31.68 -5.01
C HIS A 457 -3.16 -32.59 -4.99
N TYR A 458 -2.95 -33.84 -4.60
CA TYR A 458 -4.00 -34.85 -4.46
C TYR A 458 -4.03 -35.41 -3.04
N PRO A 459 -5.21 -35.83 -2.54
CA PRO A 459 -5.32 -36.52 -1.26
C PRO A 459 -4.56 -37.86 -1.31
N HIS A 460 -3.90 -38.23 -0.20
CA HIS A 460 -3.08 -39.45 -0.13
C HIS A 460 -3.92 -40.73 -0.04
N ALA A 461 -5.15 -40.62 0.49
CA ALA A 461 -6.14 -41.68 0.55
C ALA A 461 -7.55 -41.07 0.49
N ALA A 462 -8.52 -41.81 -0.05
CA ALA A 462 -9.92 -41.35 -0.20
C ALA A 462 -10.63 -40.94 1.11
N ASN A 463 -10.01 -41.17 2.27
CA ASN A 463 -10.56 -40.86 3.60
C ASN A 463 -9.75 -39.80 4.38
N ASP A 464 -8.69 -39.22 3.81
CA ASP A 464 -7.82 -38.28 4.53
C ASP A 464 -8.13 -36.83 4.13
N ASP A 465 -9.13 -36.24 4.78
CA ASP A 465 -9.72 -34.93 4.46
C ASP A 465 -8.80 -33.72 4.73
N VAL A 466 -7.63 -33.90 5.36
CA VAL A 466 -7.00 -32.78 6.07
C VAL A 466 -5.78 -32.16 5.39
N ARG A 467 -5.05 -32.85 4.49
CA ARG A 467 -3.95 -32.24 3.71
C ARG A 467 -3.72 -32.93 2.36
N LYS A 468 -4.02 -32.22 1.26
CA LYS A 468 -3.53 -32.59 -0.08
C LYS A 468 -2.00 -32.44 -0.08
N ASN A 469 -1.27 -33.56 -0.18
CA ASN A 469 0.19 -33.52 -0.28
C ASN A 469 0.58 -33.30 -1.76
N LEU A 470 1.69 -32.60 -1.99
CA LEU A 470 2.26 -32.46 -3.34
C LEU A 470 2.67 -33.85 -3.83
N GLN A 471 2.16 -34.29 -4.98
CA GLN A 471 2.41 -35.62 -5.52
C GLN A 471 3.21 -35.61 -6.84
N TYR A 472 2.98 -34.63 -7.72
CA TYR A 472 3.61 -34.58 -9.04
C TYR A 472 3.97 -33.15 -9.41
N ASP A 473 5.15 -32.97 -10.02
CA ASP A 473 5.59 -31.70 -10.60
C ASP A 473 5.83 -31.88 -12.09
N TYR A 474 5.35 -30.95 -12.91
CA TYR A 474 5.64 -30.88 -14.34
C TYR A 474 6.26 -29.52 -14.67
N ALA A 475 7.26 -29.50 -15.54
CA ALA A 475 7.93 -28.30 -16.00
C ALA A 475 7.66 -28.06 -17.47
N LEU A 476 7.45 -26.79 -17.83
CA LEU A 476 7.38 -26.37 -19.21
C LEU A 476 8.79 -25.99 -19.69
N VAL A 477 9.30 -26.74 -20.67
CA VAL A 477 10.64 -26.58 -21.22
C VAL A 477 10.55 -26.23 -22.69
N ARG A 478 11.25 -25.16 -23.08
CA ARG A 478 11.36 -24.79 -24.49
C ARG A 478 12.42 -25.66 -25.17
N ASN A 479 12.06 -26.29 -26.28
CA ASN A 479 13.01 -27.08 -27.05
C ASN A 479 13.77 -26.19 -28.04
N ASP A 480 14.98 -25.78 -27.66
CA ASP A 480 15.82 -24.84 -28.41
C ASP A 480 16.26 -25.38 -29.79
N SER A 481 16.12 -26.69 -30.04
CA SER A 481 16.52 -27.32 -31.31
C SER A 481 15.53 -27.07 -32.46
N ALA A 482 14.30 -26.62 -32.17
CA ALA A 482 13.21 -26.47 -33.13
C ALA A 482 12.70 -25.01 -33.25
N ALA A 483 13.61 -24.04 -33.32
CA ALA A 483 13.31 -22.61 -33.50
C ALA A 483 12.25 -22.03 -32.52
N GLY A 484 12.08 -22.64 -31.35
CA GLY A 484 11.09 -22.24 -30.35
C GLY A 484 9.63 -22.59 -30.67
N LEU A 485 9.37 -23.39 -31.73
CA LEU A 485 8.03 -23.82 -32.13
C LEU A 485 7.55 -25.08 -31.39
N ILE A 486 8.45 -25.77 -30.70
CA ILE A 486 8.14 -26.94 -29.88
C ILE A 486 8.34 -26.60 -28.40
N GLN A 487 7.33 -26.91 -27.60
CA GLN A 487 7.39 -26.81 -26.14
C GLN A 487 7.01 -28.15 -25.51
N ASP A 488 7.80 -28.57 -24.53
CA ASP A 488 7.64 -29.85 -23.87
C ASP A 488 7.18 -29.63 -22.42
N PHE A 489 6.08 -30.25 -22.03
CA PHE A 489 5.58 -30.30 -20.67
C PHE A 489 5.97 -31.63 -20.05
N ILE A 490 7.04 -31.61 -19.26
CA ILE A 490 7.81 -32.80 -18.84
C ILE A 490 7.66 -33.00 -17.34
N TYR A 491 7.51 -34.24 -16.90
CA TYR A 491 7.56 -34.57 -15.48
C TYR A 491 8.91 -34.16 -14.85
N ALA A 492 8.84 -33.34 -13.81
CA ALA A 492 9.98 -32.72 -13.12
C ALA A 492 10.10 -33.14 -11.63
N GLY A 493 9.22 -34.04 -11.16
CA GLY A 493 9.21 -34.49 -9.77
C GLY A 493 10.43 -35.35 -9.39
N PRO A 494 10.81 -35.40 -8.09
CA PRO A 494 11.93 -36.21 -7.62
C PRO A 494 11.63 -37.72 -7.76
N PHE A 495 12.48 -38.43 -8.52
CA PHE A 495 12.44 -39.90 -8.70
C PHE A 495 12.55 -40.74 -7.40
N ASN A 496 12.75 -40.11 -6.24
CA ASN A 496 13.14 -40.77 -4.99
C ASN A 496 12.03 -40.87 -3.92
N THR A 497 10.79 -40.47 -4.23
CA THR A 497 9.67 -40.70 -3.31
C THR A 497 8.92 -41.97 -3.71
N LEU A 498 8.48 -42.76 -2.73
CA LEU A 498 7.69 -44.00 -2.88
C LEU A 498 6.33 -43.81 -3.60
N ALA A 499 6.09 -42.66 -4.24
CA ALA A 499 4.93 -42.39 -5.06
C ALA A 499 5.02 -43.18 -6.38
N ALA A 500 3.90 -43.72 -6.83
CA ALA A 500 3.82 -44.35 -8.15
C ALA A 500 4.23 -43.34 -9.22
N LEU A 501 5.17 -43.72 -10.10
CA LEU A 501 5.55 -42.93 -11.28
C LEU A 501 4.29 -42.55 -12.06
N PRO A 502 4.17 -41.31 -12.57
CA PRO A 502 3.02 -40.93 -13.37
C PRO A 502 3.01 -41.73 -14.68
N GLU A 503 1.81 -42.01 -15.17
CA GLU A 503 1.60 -42.71 -16.43
C GLU A 503 2.14 -41.91 -17.62
N VAL A 504 1.94 -40.59 -17.59
CA VAL A 504 2.39 -39.64 -18.62
C VAL A 504 3.69 -38.97 -18.18
N LEU A 505 4.76 -39.15 -18.97
CA LEU A 505 6.07 -38.55 -18.70
C LEU A 505 6.22 -37.19 -19.37
N THR A 506 5.71 -37.03 -20.59
CA THR A 506 5.93 -35.83 -21.40
C THR A 506 4.77 -35.58 -22.36
N VAL A 507 4.34 -34.34 -22.48
CA VAL A 507 3.49 -33.86 -23.57
C VAL A 507 4.28 -32.86 -24.40
N SER A 508 4.50 -33.15 -25.68
CA SER A 508 5.19 -32.28 -26.62
C SER A 508 4.18 -31.54 -27.48
N TYR A 509 4.22 -30.21 -27.47
CA TYR A 509 3.33 -29.33 -28.23
C TYR A 509 4.04 -28.74 -29.43
N ASN A 510 3.46 -28.88 -30.61
CA ASN A 510 3.85 -28.15 -31.81
C ASN A 510 2.93 -26.93 -31.95
N LEU A 511 3.49 -25.76 -31.69
CA LEU A 511 2.76 -24.49 -31.68
C LEU A 511 2.42 -23.98 -33.08
N ALA A 512 3.12 -24.45 -34.13
CA ALA A 512 2.85 -24.03 -35.51
C ALA A 512 1.60 -24.71 -36.07
N ASP A 513 1.44 -26.01 -35.79
CA ASP A 513 0.35 -26.83 -36.34
C ASP A 513 -0.82 -27.00 -35.35
N HIS A 514 -0.69 -26.47 -34.14
CA HIS A 514 -1.62 -26.68 -33.02
C HIS A 514 -1.90 -28.17 -32.73
N THR A 515 -0.84 -28.97 -32.75
CA THR A 515 -0.88 -30.41 -32.45
C THR A 515 -0.04 -30.75 -31.23
N PHE A 516 -0.30 -31.92 -30.63
CA PHE A 516 0.52 -32.43 -29.53
C PHE A 516 0.72 -33.94 -29.64
N SER A 517 1.77 -34.43 -28.98
CA SER A 517 2.09 -35.84 -28.83
C SER A 517 2.41 -36.15 -27.37
N VAL A 518 1.85 -37.24 -26.86
CA VAL A 518 1.96 -37.65 -25.46
C VAL A 518 2.81 -38.90 -25.38
N TYR A 519 3.78 -38.89 -24.46
CA TYR A 519 4.68 -40.01 -24.21
C TYR A 519 4.46 -40.57 -22.81
N CYS A 520 4.08 -41.84 -22.75
CA CYS A 520 3.80 -42.56 -21.52
C CYS A 520 4.95 -43.48 -21.12
N LEU A 521 5.00 -43.83 -19.83
CA LEU A 521 5.99 -44.76 -19.29
C LEU A 521 5.49 -46.21 -19.45
N TYR A 522 6.12 -46.97 -20.35
CA TYR A 522 5.89 -48.42 -20.42
C TYR A 522 6.88 -49.15 -19.51
N THR A 523 6.57 -50.40 -19.14
CA THR A 523 7.27 -51.28 -18.17
C THR A 523 8.80 -51.43 -18.32
N SER A 524 9.41 -50.83 -19.35
CA SER A 524 10.84 -50.86 -19.67
C SER A 524 11.54 -49.49 -19.66
N SER A 525 11.10 -48.51 -18.85
CA SER A 525 11.76 -47.19 -18.66
C SER A 525 12.02 -46.35 -19.92
N LYS A 526 11.37 -46.70 -21.04
CA LYS A 526 11.41 -45.95 -22.29
C LYS A 526 10.07 -45.26 -22.49
N ALA A 527 10.12 -43.97 -22.81
CA ALA A 527 8.96 -43.19 -23.18
C ALA A 527 8.46 -43.66 -24.55
N VAL A 528 7.20 -44.07 -24.64
CA VAL A 528 6.55 -44.54 -25.88
C VAL A 528 5.39 -43.59 -26.19
N PRO A 529 5.19 -43.17 -27.46
CA PRO A 529 4.02 -42.38 -27.82
C PRO A 529 2.74 -43.17 -27.54
N CYS A 530 1.87 -42.62 -26.70
CA CYS A 530 0.63 -43.28 -26.23
C CYS A 530 -0.64 -42.51 -26.63
N ALA A 531 -0.53 -41.21 -26.89
CA ALA A 531 -1.64 -40.42 -27.43
C ALA A 531 -1.14 -39.30 -28.35
N THR A 532 -1.99 -38.89 -29.27
CA THR A 532 -1.73 -37.75 -30.18
C THR A 532 -3.00 -36.95 -30.36
N GLY A 533 -2.90 -35.70 -30.78
CA GLY A 533 -4.10 -34.91 -30.98
C GLY A 533 -3.85 -33.50 -31.48
N SER A 534 -4.92 -32.73 -31.48
CA SER A 534 -4.92 -31.34 -31.88
C SER A 534 -5.69 -30.48 -30.89
N TYR A 535 -5.35 -29.19 -30.84
CA TYR A 535 -6.05 -28.22 -30.04
C TYR A 535 -6.41 -26.99 -30.86
N THR A 536 -7.44 -26.26 -30.45
CA THR A 536 -7.76 -24.95 -31.01
C THR A 536 -7.96 -23.96 -29.87
N THR A 537 -7.54 -22.72 -30.09
CA THR A 537 -7.64 -21.64 -29.09
C THR A 537 -8.75 -20.64 -29.43
N SER A 538 -9.34 -20.73 -30.62
CA SER A 538 -10.40 -19.86 -31.14
C SER A 538 -11.36 -20.66 -32.02
N PRO A 539 -12.69 -20.49 -31.89
CA PRO A 539 -13.38 -19.53 -31.01
C PRO A 539 -13.53 -19.98 -29.55
N TYR A 540 -13.18 -21.23 -29.23
CA TYR A 540 -13.12 -21.79 -27.87
C TYR A 540 -11.78 -22.49 -27.69
N LEU A 541 -11.33 -22.64 -26.45
CA LEU A 541 -10.28 -23.62 -26.15
C LEU A 541 -10.87 -25.02 -26.29
N SER A 542 -10.37 -25.83 -27.20
CA SER A 542 -10.80 -27.22 -27.37
C SER A 542 -9.65 -28.15 -27.71
N PHE A 543 -9.81 -29.42 -27.34
CA PHE A 543 -8.83 -30.47 -27.52
C PHE A 543 -9.51 -31.72 -28.08
N ILE A 544 -8.85 -32.35 -29.04
CA ILE A 544 -9.21 -33.68 -29.55
C ILE A 544 -8.00 -34.58 -29.31
N ILE A 545 -8.15 -35.56 -28.44
CA ILE A 545 -7.10 -36.48 -27.99
C ILE A 545 -7.44 -37.88 -28.50
N HIS A 546 -6.53 -38.49 -29.25
CA HIS A 546 -6.62 -39.88 -29.72
C HIS A 546 -5.64 -40.75 -28.93
N ILE A 547 -6.15 -41.75 -28.22
CA ILE A 547 -5.34 -42.69 -27.43
C ILE A 547 -4.96 -43.88 -28.32
N ALA A 548 -3.66 -44.13 -28.47
CA ALA A 548 -3.12 -45.11 -29.43
C ALA A 548 -3.47 -46.56 -29.08
N ASP A 549 -3.59 -46.88 -27.79
CA ASP A 549 -3.80 -48.27 -27.32
C ASP A 549 -5.28 -48.71 -27.37
N THR A 550 -6.21 -47.77 -27.19
CA THR A 550 -7.66 -48.06 -27.11
C THR A 550 -8.45 -47.61 -28.34
N ASP A 551 -7.84 -46.81 -29.22
CA ASP A 551 -8.52 -46.09 -30.31
C ASP A 551 -9.68 -45.21 -29.80
N GLU A 552 -9.59 -44.77 -28.54
CA GLU A 552 -10.56 -43.90 -27.90
C GLU A 552 -10.25 -42.43 -28.24
N GLU A 553 -11.30 -41.66 -28.53
CA GLU A 553 -11.23 -40.23 -28.78
C GLU A 553 -11.86 -39.45 -27.63
N ILE A 554 -11.05 -38.64 -26.94
CA ILE A 554 -11.51 -37.74 -25.88
C ILE A 554 -11.60 -36.33 -26.47
N ARG A 555 -12.77 -35.71 -26.31
CA ARG A 555 -12.99 -34.31 -26.69
C ARG A 555 -13.22 -33.46 -25.46
N LEU A 556 -12.50 -32.34 -25.39
CA LEU A 556 -12.63 -31.35 -24.34
C LEU A 556 -12.91 -30.00 -24.96
N ARG A 557 -13.83 -29.24 -24.38
CA ARG A 557 -14.15 -27.89 -24.85
C ARG A 557 -14.45 -26.96 -23.69
N ALA A 558 -13.90 -25.75 -23.74
CA ALA A 558 -14.21 -24.70 -22.79
C ALA A 558 -15.65 -24.25 -22.96
N GLN A 559 -16.34 -24.01 -21.85
CA GLN A 559 -17.70 -23.52 -21.84
C GLN A 559 -17.83 -22.13 -22.48
N ASP A 560 -16.82 -21.28 -22.26
CA ASP A 560 -16.79 -19.89 -22.71
C ASP A 560 -15.76 -19.67 -23.83
N LYS A 561 -16.06 -18.69 -24.70
CA LYS A 561 -15.22 -18.35 -25.87
C LYS A 561 -13.91 -17.68 -25.49
N GLU A 562 -13.96 -16.85 -24.46
CA GLU A 562 -12.80 -16.13 -23.95
C GLU A 562 -12.23 -16.89 -22.75
N TRP A 563 -11.01 -17.41 -22.90
CA TRP A 563 -10.34 -18.20 -21.87
C TRP A 563 -8.95 -17.65 -21.52
N GLY A 564 -8.22 -17.15 -22.53
CA GLY A 564 -6.91 -16.53 -22.39
C GLY A 564 -6.98 -15.02 -22.57
N PHE A 565 -6.28 -14.27 -21.72
CA PHE A 565 -6.26 -12.81 -21.73
C PHE A 565 -4.83 -12.30 -21.72
N SER A 566 -4.52 -11.25 -22.48
CA SER A 566 -3.17 -10.67 -22.52
C SER A 566 -2.82 -9.86 -21.25
N ASN A 567 -3.81 -9.53 -20.43
CA ASN A 567 -3.69 -8.64 -19.28
C ASN A 567 -4.32 -9.19 -18.00
N ASP A 568 -4.74 -10.46 -18.01
CA ASP A 568 -5.40 -11.13 -16.89
C ASP A 568 -5.04 -12.62 -16.88
N ALA A 569 -5.20 -13.28 -15.74
CA ALA A 569 -4.96 -14.72 -15.63
C ALA A 569 -5.96 -15.50 -16.51
N PRO A 570 -5.58 -16.65 -17.10
CA PRO A 570 -6.51 -17.46 -17.86
C PRO A 570 -7.65 -17.96 -16.97
N SER A 571 -8.89 -17.89 -17.48
CA SER A 571 -10.11 -18.25 -16.75
C SER A 571 -11.01 -19.10 -17.64
N PHE A 572 -11.30 -20.33 -17.23
CA PHE A 572 -12.04 -21.29 -18.04
C PHE A 572 -12.71 -22.38 -17.19
N VAL A 573 -13.75 -22.99 -17.78
CA VAL A 573 -14.36 -24.24 -17.32
C VAL A 573 -14.30 -25.20 -18.50
N LEU A 574 -13.40 -26.17 -18.44
CA LEU A 574 -13.20 -27.20 -19.45
C LEU A 574 -14.11 -28.38 -19.14
N LYS A 575 -14.88 -28.83 -20.13
CA LYS A 575 -15.83 -29.94 -19.99
C LYS A 575 -15.59 -30.97 -21.07
N PHE A 576 -15.95 -32.21 -20.78
CA PHE A 576 -16.04 -33.27 -21.78
C PHE A 576 -17.09 -32.91 -22.83
N GLU A 577 -16.78 -33.12 -24.10
CA GLU A 577 -17.69 -32.89 -25.21
C GLU A 577 -18.10 -34.23 -25.81
N ASP A 578 -19.40 -34.47 -25.93
CA ASP A 578 -19.91 -35.67 -26.59
C ASP A 578 -19.77 -35.60 -28.12
N ALA A 579 -20.01 -36.72 -28.81
CA ALA A 579 -19.99 -36.76 -30.27
C ALA A 579 -21.03 -35.82 -30.93
N GLY A 580 -22.04 -35.37 -30.19
CA GLY A 580 -23.07 -34.43 -30.60
C GLY A 580 -22.73 -32.95 -30.32
N GLY A 581 -21.57 -32.66 -29.72
CA GLY A 581 -21.12 -31.31 -29.37
C GLY A 581 -21.72 -30.72 -28.09
N GLN A 582 -22.40 -31.53 -27.27
CA GLN A 582 -22.92 -31.13 -25.95
C GLN A 582 -21.83 -31.24 -24.88
N LEU A 583 -21.83 -30.28 -23.96
CA LEU A 583 -20.88 -30.24 -22.84
C LEU A 583 -21.41 -31.07 -21.68
N GLY A 584 -20.63 -32.06 -21.25
CA GLY A 584 -20.88 -32.92 -20.10
C GLY A 584 -20.23 -32.40 -18.81
N ASP A 585 -19.62 -33.33 -18.07
CA ASP A 585 -18.99 -33.06 -16.77
C ASP A 585 -17.75 -32.18 -16.88
N ILE A 586 -17.42 -31.52 -15.76
CA ILE A 586 -16.25 -30.64 -15.65
C ILE A 586 -14.99 -31.49 -15.51
N ASP A 587 -14.02 -31.24 -16.37
CA ASP A 587 -12.68 -31.83 -16.29
C ASP A 587 -11.76 -30.90 -15.47
N LEU A 588 -11.61 -29.66 -15.94
CA LEU A 588 -10.77 -28.64 -15.32
C LEU A 588 -11.52 -27.33 -15.14
N GLN A 589 -11.26 -26.66 -14.02
CA GLN A 589 -11.78 -25.32 -13.77
C GLN A 589 -10.72 -24.43 -13.15
N SER A 590 -10.47 -23.27 -13.76
CA SER A 590 -9.63 -22.24 -13.15
C SER A 590 -10.29 -21.66 -11.89
N ALA A 591 -9.52 -21.45 -10.83
CA ALA A 591 -9.95 -20.76 -9.63
C ALA A 591 -9.49 -19.28 -9.66
N VAL A 592 -8.71 -18.87 -8.66
CA VAL A 592 -8.07 -17.54 -8.58
C VAL A 592 -6.56 -17.66 -8.56
N THR A 593 -5.86 -16.57 -8.85
CA THR A 593 -4.43 -16.46 -8.58
C THR A 593 -4.15 -16.34 -7.09
N LYS A 594 -2.99 -16.79 -6.65
CA LYS A 594 -2.56 -16.71 -5.26
C LYS A 594 -2.43 -15.26 -4.84
N ARG A 595 -2.85 -14.98 -3.61
CA ARG A 595 -2.79 -13.62 -3.06
C ARG A 595 -1.36 -13.08 -3.08
N SER A 596 -1.19 -11.87 -3.62
CA SER A 596 0.11 -11.20 -3.81
C SER A 596 1.08 -11.91 -4.77
N HIS A 597 0.62 -12.96 -5.45
CA HIS A 597 1.43 -13.84 -6.30
C HIS A 597 0.62 -14.15 -7.57
N CYS A 598 0.52 -13.15 -8.45
CA CYS A 598 -0.25 -13.28 -9.69
C CYS A 598 0.36 -14.26 -10.69
N GLU A 599 1.63 -14.62 -10.50
CA GLU A 599 2.33 -15.67 -11.22
C GLU A 599 1.81 -17.07 -10.89
N ILE A 600 1.11 -17.26 -9.77
CA ILE A 600 0.59 -18.56 -9.35
C ILE A 600 -0.93 -18.60 -9.54
N LEU A 601 -1.41 -19.46 -10.43
CA LEU A 601 -2.83 -19.71 -10.68
C LEU A 601 -3.24 -21.09 -10.15
N LYS A 602 -4.36 -21.17 -9.42
CA LYS A 602 -4.91 -22.46 -8.98
C LYS A 602 -5.96 -22.96 -9.98
N ILE A 603 -5.91 -24.26 -10.27
CA ILE A 603 -6.86 -24.98 -11.12
C ILE A 603 -7.38 -26.17 -10.32
N CYS A 604 -8.69 -26.40 -10.38
CA CYS A 604 -9.33 -27.56 -9.80
C CYS A 604 -9.46 -28.66 -10.86
N ALA A 605 -9.11 -29.89 -10.50
CA ALA A 605 -9.15 -31.05 -11.38
C ALA A 605 -10.15 -32.09 -10.85
N SER A 606 -11.04 -32.57 -11.71
CA SER A 606 -12.04 -33.57 -11.33
C SER A 606 -11.46 -34.99 -11.25
N SER A 607 -10.41 -35.27 -12.02
CA SER A 607 -9.67 -36.54 -11.96
C SER A 607 -8.89 -36.68 -10.65
N GLY A 608 -8.79 -37.91 -10.12
CA GLY A 608 -8.05 -38.20 -8.88
C GLY A 608 -6.54 -38.37 -9.06
N ALA A 609 -6.05 -38.29 -10.31
CA ALA A 609 -4.64 -38.40 -10.69
C ALA A 609 -4.40 -37.59 -11.98
N PRO A 610 -3.15 -37.21 -12.30
CA PRO A 610 -2.85 -36.49 -13.52
C PRO A 610 -2.92 -37.43 -14.74
N ASP A 611 -4.08 -37.50 -15.38
CA ASP A 611 -4.32 -38.27 -16.60
C ASP A 611 -4.01 -37.45 -17.87
N ILE A 612 -4.11 -38.11 -19.03
CA ILE A 612 -3.86 -37.47 -20.34
C ILE A 612 -4.83 -36.30 -20.57
N ALA A 613 -6.10 -36.46 -20.19
CA ALA A 613 -7.14 -35.43 -20.33
C ALA A 613 -6.84 -34.19 -19.50
N THR A 614 -6.23 -34.35 -18.32
CA THR A 614 -5.80 -33.27 -17.43
C THR A 614 -4.50 -32.61 -17.91
N LEU A 615 -3.49 -33.39 -18.29
CA LEU A 615 -2.15 -32.88 -18.57
C LEU A 615 -2.04 -32.09 -19.89
N VAL A 616 -2.78 -32.51 -20.92
CA VAL A 616 -2.74 -31.86 -22.25
C VAL A 616 -3.28 -30.41 -22.20
N PRO A 617 -4.43 -30.12 -21.58
CA PRO A 617 -4.89 -28.73 -21.45
C PRO A 617 -3.99 -27.89 -20.54
N LEU A 618 -3.47 -28.47 -19.46
CA LEU A 618 -2.65 -27.72 -18.49
C LEU A 618 -1.36 -27.18 -19.09
N GLY A 619 -0.74 -27.87 -20.06
CA GLY A 619 0.43 -27.34 -20.75
C GLY A 619 0.13 -26.03 -21.48
N ILE A 620 -0.97 -25.97 -22.24
CA ILE A 620 -1.41 -24.75 -22.95
C ILE A 620 -1.80 -23.64 -21.96
N VAL A 621 -2.51 -23.97 -20.89
CA VAL A 621 -2.91 -22.99 -19.87
C VAL A 621 -1.69 -22.44 -19.13
N LEU A 622 -0.68 -23.27 -18.83
CA LEU A 622 0.57 -22.83 -18.20
C LEU A 622 1.37 -21.89 -19.11
N MET A 623 1.38 -22.12 -20.43
CA MET A 623 1.96 -21.18 -21.39
C MET A 623 1.28 -19.81 -21.29
N THR A 624 -0.05 -19.76 -21.26
CA THR A 624 -0.80 -18.50 -21.12
C THR A 624 -0.61 -17.85 -19.74
N GLN A 625 -0.55 -18.64 -18.68
CA GLN A 625 -0.26 -18.14 -17.33
C GLN A 625 1.16 -17.58 -17.22
N ASP A 626 2.13 -18.15 -17.94
CA ASP A 626 3.49 -17.62 -18.01
C ASP A 626 3.56 -16.27 -18.74
N GLU A 627 2.83 -16.11 -19.85
CA GLU A 627 2.70 -14.81 -20.51
C GLU A 627 2.06 -13.77 -19.56
N TYR A 628 1.02 -14.16 -18.81
CA TYR A 628 0.40 -13.29 -17.83
C TYR A 628 1.32 -12.99 -16.64
N SER A 629 2.12 -13.94 -16.15
CA SER A 629 3.05 -13.70 -15.04
C SER A 629 4.09 -12.66 -15.44
N GLN A 630 4.63 -12.73 -16.66
CA GLN A 630 5.52 -11.72 -17.20
C GLN A 630 4.82 -10.35 -17.26
N TYR A 631 3.58 -10.29 -17.74
CA TYR A 631 2.81 -9.04 -17.75
C TYR A 631 2.54 -8.48 -16.35
N CYS A 632 2.18 -9.32 -15.38
CA CYS A 632 1.77 -8.90 -14.05
C CYS A 632 2.96 -8.49 -13.17
N LEU A 633 4.12 -9.15 -13.32
CA LEU A 633 5.34 -8.86 -12.58
C LEU A 633 6.10 -7.66 -13.14
N LEU A 634 5.79 -7.22 -14.36
CA LEU A 634 6.29 -5.94 -14.85
C LEU A 634 5.88 -4.83 -13.88
N PRO A 635 6.82 -3.96 -13.44
CA PRO A 635 6.47 -2.84 -12.60
C PRO A 635 5.44 -1.99 -13.34
N ARG A 636 4.19 -2.04 -12.88
CA ARG A 636 3.12 -1.23 -13.42
C ARG A 636 3.41 0.21 -13.05
N LEU A 637 4.11 0.92 -13.93
CA LEU A 637 3.99 2.36 -14.06
C LEU A 637 2.51 2.59 -14.32
N TYR A 638 1.76 2.99 -13.30
CA TYR A 638 0.38 3.43 -13.48
C TYR A 638 0.45 4.66 -14.38
N SER A 639 0.33 4.48 -15.69
CA SER A 639 -0.05 5.57 -16.57
C SER A 639 -1.45 5.96 -16.15
N VAL A 640 -1.53 7.14 -15.53
CA VAL A 640 -2.78 7.80 -15.14
C VAL A 640 -3.50 8.29 -16.38
#